data_AF-A0A0V1EFM5-F1
#
_entry.id   AF-A0A0V1EFM5-F1
#
_cell.length_a   1.000
_cell.length_b   1.000
_cell.length_c   1.000
_cell.angle_alpha   90.00
_cell.angle_beta   90.00
_cell.angle_gamma   90.00
#
_symmetry.space_group_name_H-M   'P 1'
#
loop_
_entity.id
_entity.type
_entity.pdbx_description
1 polymer ?
#
loop_
_entity_poly.entity_id
_entity_poly.type
_entity_poly.pdbx_seq_one_letter_code
_entity_poly.pdbx_strand_id
1 'polypeptide(L)'
;MKPTDVRYKKNDIGFAVGMVCELAWCGDLFAYHLVSLYNRQQSTSASSTALCFVPVRGTRRTTRPPPWWIKKEAGYVVDNITEANQKFLRDISLDFYREKLKERKSSISTFFERGVWDANSVRTGLVCRKIGVIPQYFKNGTRVLDNHVISYTDPEKWYRYSKIGKKEGLKILGRLTVGVQSDDPQKFTAAYRGIFEKAGVLPKQKLAAFAITPNAQIQPGTRLYANHFTVGQYVDVWGHTIDYGFQGVMVRWGFKGMPATHGVTKTHRRPGSIGTAGQTCVKPGKKMPGHMGSEWRPLRGIQILRINTAEQVLYVKGPNVPGPVGGLIYVKDSGVMEKRVSNPPFPTFYPDECDPLPEEQFHDSLFQYTEPTIEYPEEKTTSTTVRKGPIKSRCALNNLKQIGQCVKRWKSSLVLVEHDSEKISTASLSAITAASKLGDVSCLILGDKCQEVANSVAKVNNVKNVYVTEHSALRGFLPEIMTPLIMSCQSNFKFDVIIAAATSFGKNIVPRVAAKLDVSCCSDVIAIKQPDVFVRPLYAGNALATVKVLDAVKVMTIRPTTFPPAGMNSGNASVQQGPVLEAEMSISEFIGQELSRSERPQLTEAKVVVSGGRGMKSAENFKLLYDLADRLGAAVGASRAAVDAGYVHNDFQVGQTGKIVAPDLYIALGISGAIQHLAGIKDSRTIVAINTDADAPIFKIADYGLVADLFEAVPEMIAILDKS
;
A
#
# COMPACT_ATOMS: atom_id res chain seq x y z
N MET A 1 26.18 37.89 -29.55
CA MET A 1 26.19 36.45 -29.93
C MET A 1 24.76 35.91 -29.88
N LYS A 2 24.43 34.82 -30.59
CA LYS A 2 23.10 34.19 -30.48
C LYS A 2 23.01 33.37 -29.19
N PRO A 3 21.86 33.32 -28.49
CA PRO A 3 21.64 32.32 -27.45
C PRO A 3 21.67 30.92 -28.08
N THR A 4 22.27 29.96 -27.39
CA THR A 4 22.40 28.58 -27.86
C THR A 4 21.19 27.75 -27.48
N ASP A 5 20.54 27.11 -28.48
CA ASP A 5 19.41 26.20 -28.27
C ASP A 5 19.82 24.95 -27.46
N VAL A 6 19.71 25.01 -26.13
CA VAL A 6 19.90 23.84 -25.26
C VAL A 6 18.69 22.92 -25.40
N ARG A 7 18.81 21.96 -26.33
CA ARG A 7 17.81 20.88 -26.49
C ARG A 7 17.83 19.92 -25.30
N TYR A 8 17.00 20.20 -24.30
CA TYR A 8 16.71 19.29 -23.19
C TYR A 8 16.35 17.88 -23.68
N LYS A 9 16.84 16.86 -22.98
CA LYS A 9 16.56 15.46 -23.32
C LYS A 9 15.47 14.93 -22.39
N LYS A 10 14.71 13.93 -22.86
CA LYS A 10 13.52 13.38 -22.19
C LYS A 10 13.80 12.62 -20.86
N ASN A 11 14.98 12.82 -20.26
CA ASN A 11 15.47 12.15 -19.05
C ASN A 11 15.82 13.13 -17.90
N ASP A 12 15.67 14.45 -18.09
CA ASP A 12 15.99 15.46 -17.08
C ASP A 12 14.88 15.55 -16.00
N ILE A 13 14.59 14.42 -15.34
CA ILE A 13 13.66 14.29 -14.22
C ILE A 13 14.49 13.90 -12.98
N GLY A 14 14.62 14.84 -12.04
CA GLY A 14 15.66 14.81 -11.01
C GLY A 14 15.37 13.96 -9.77
N PHE A 15 15.21 12.64 -9.90
CA PHE A 15 15.08 11.77 -8.71
C PHE A 15 16.35 11.73 -7.87
N ALA A 16 16.23 11.67 -6.54
CA ALA A 16 17.36 11.71 -5.61
C ALA A 16 17.42 10.43 -4.76
N VAL A 17 17.61 9.29 -5.42
CA VAL A 17 17.74 7.96 -4.78
C VAL A 17 18.64 8.08 -3.57
N GLY A 18 18.10 7.80 -2.40
CA GLY A 18 18.83 8.07 -1.18
C GLY A 18 19.25 6.83 -0.41
N MET A 19 20.15 7.12 0.52
CA MET A 19 21.19 6.26 1.08
C MET A 19 21.66 6.90 2.39
N VAL A 20 21.02 6.60 3.53
CA VAL A 20 21.55 6.97 4.86
C VAL A 20 22.78 6.15 5.17
N CYS A 21 23.57 6.57 6.15
CA CYS A 21 24.38 5.64 6.93
C CYS A 21 23.85 5.63 8.38
N GLU A 22 23.32 4.47 8.82
CA GLU A 22 22.70 4.22 10.14
C GLU A 22 23.70 4.59 11.25
N LEU A 23 23.28 5.28 12.34
CA LEU A 23 24.26 5.98 13.19
C LEU A 23 24.37 5.81 14.72
N ALA A 24 25.58 5.42 15.18
CA ALA A 24 26.10 5.04 16.52
C ALA A 24 25.92 5.99 17.69
N TRP A 25 24.76 6.61 17.80
CA TRP A 25 24.14 6.88 19.09
C TRP A 25 22.93 5.96 19.33
N CYS A 26 22.52 5.90 20.60
CA CYS A 26 21.37 5.15 21.12
C CYS A 26 20.30 6.13 21.61
N GLY A 27 19.04 5.66 21.68
CA GLY A 27 17.82 6.49 21.87
C GLY A 27 17.22 6.82 20.50
N ASP A 28 16.15 6.20 20.01
CA ASP A 28 14.92 5.77 20.69
C ASP A 28 14.25 4.53 20.06
N LEU A 29 13.21 4.01 20.73
CA LEU A 29 12.48 2.79 20.33
C LEU A 29 11.62 2.92 19.05
N PHE A 30 11.41 4.14 18.53
CA PHE A 30 10.34 4.45 17.57
C PHE A 30 10.39 3.61 16.28
N ALA A 31 11.60 3.41 15.72
CA ALA A 31 11.80 2.65 14.49
C ALA A 31 11.43 1.15 14.60
N TYR A 32 11.57 0.55 15.79
CA TYR A 32 11.26 -0.87 16.01
C TYR A 32 9.75 -1.15 15.97
N HIS A 33 8.93 -0.20 16.42
CA HIS A 33 7.50 -0.40 16.56
C HIS A 33 6.76 -0.47 15.19
N LEU A 34 7.21 0.33 14.22
CA LEU A 34 6.66 0.35 12.86
C LEU A 34 6.95 -0.95 12.08
N VAL A 35 8.15 -1.51 12.22
CA VAL A 35 8.55 -2.75 11.54
C VAL A 35 7.86 -3.99 12.15
N SER A 36 7.62 -3.99 13.47
CA SER A 36 6.86 -5.03 14.16
C SER A 36 5.43 -5.16 13.62
N LEU A 37 4.74 -4.04 13.43
CA LEU A 37 3.36 -3.99 12.92
C LEU A 37 3.25 -4.51 11.47
N TYR A 38 4.22 -4.17 10.61
CA TYR A 38 4.21 -4.63 9.22
C TYR A 38 4.37 -6.15 9.09
N ASN A 39 5.27 -6.75 9.88
CA ASN A 39 5.56 -8.19 9.79
C ASN A 39 4.43 -9.07 10.37
N ARG A 40 3.72 -8.61 11.40
CA ARG A 40 2.57 -9.36 11.97
C ARG A 40 1.40 -9.55 11.00
N GLN A 41 1.30 -8.74 9.94
CA GLN A 41 0.22 -8.85 8.95
C GLN A 41 0.42 -9.96 7.90
N GLN A 42 1.57 -10.66 7.88
CA GLN A 42 1.87 -11.69 6.86
C GLN A 42 1.89 -13.13 7.38
N SER A 43 1.69 -13.36 8.69
CA SER A 43 1.89 -14.68 9.32
C SER A 43 0.62 -15.26 9.97
N THR A 44 -0.46 -15.43 9.20
CA THR A 44 -1.70 -16.10 9.66
C THR A 44 -2.27 -17.08 8.63
N SER A 45 -1.50 -18.10 8.23
CA SER A 45 -2.03 -19.31 7.57
C SER A 45 -1.07 -20.51 7.64
N ALA A 46 -1.66 -21.70 7.78
CA ALA A 46 -1.12 -23.04 7.52
C ALA A 46 0.29 -23.40 8.05
N SER A 47 0.33 -24.24 9.09
CA SER A 47 1.47 -25.13 9.35
C SER A 47 1.52 -26.24 8.29
N SER A 48 2.59 -26.30 7.49
CA SER A 48 3.01 -27.54 6.83
C SER A 48 4.53 -27.55 6.60
N THR A 49 5.19 -28.63 7.01
CA THR A 49 6.66 -28.77 6.96
C THR A 49 7.14 -29.21 5.58
N ALA A 50 7.23 -28.27 4.64
CA ALA A 50 7.83 -28.51 3.33
C ALA A 50 9.36 -28.32 3.36
N LEU A 51 10.12 -29.40 3.15
CA LEU A 51 11.59 -29.37 3.05
C LEU A 51 12.05 -28.69 1.75
N CYS A 52 12.20 -27.36 1.81
CA CYS A 52 12.53 -26.53 0.66
C CYS A 52 14.04 -26.59 0.33
N PHE A 53 14.46 -27.58 -0.47
CA PHE A 53 15.81 -27.64 -1.02
C PHE A 53 16.08 -26.45 -1.95
N VAL A 54 16.98 -25.55 -1.55
CA VAL A 54 17.42 -24.41 -2.37
C VAL A 54 18.71 -24.80 -3.12
N PRO A 55 18.67 -25.07 -4.44
CA PRO A 55 19.85 -25.49 -5.19
C PRO A 55 20.86 -24.34 -5.37
N VAL A 56 22.09 -24.54 -4.89
CA VAL A 56 23.19 -23.59 -5.01
C VAL A 56 23.61 -23.47 -6.49
N ARG A 57 23.27 -22.35 -7.14
CA ARG A 57 23.62 -22.08 -8.54
C ARG A 57 25.11 -21.72 -8.68
N GLY A 58 25.80 -22.37 -9.61
CA GLY A 58 27.22 -22.11 -9.91
C GLY A 58 27.52 -20.68 -10.37
N THR A 59 28.76 -20.25 -10.18
CA THR A 59 29.23 -18.87 -10.43
C THR A 59 29.09 -18.43 -11.89
N ARG A 60 28.48 -17.26 -12.12
CA ARG A 60 28.27 -16.70 -13.48
C ARG A 60 29.56 -16.14 -14.07
N ARG A 61 29.87 -16.52 -15.32
CA ARG A 61 31.15 -16.25 -16.02
C ARG A 61 31.52 -14.78 -16.26
N THR A 62 30.61 -13.82 -16.01
CA THR A 62 30.77 -12.39 -16.34
C THR A 62 30.82 -11.45 -15.14
N THR A 63 30.66 -11.94 -13.91
CA THR A 63 30.69 -11.08 -12.72
C THR A 63 32.11 -10.53 -12.51
N ARG A 64 32.26 -9.20 -12.54
CA ARG A 64 33.34 -8.54 -11.80
C ARG A 64 33.31 -9.05 -10.35
N PRO A 65 34.46 -9.28 -9.69
CA PRO A 65 34.46 -9.68 -8.29
C PRO A 65 33.64 -8.65 -7.49
N PRO A 66 32.86 -9.08 -6.48
CA PRO A 66 32.19 -8.14 -5.60
C PRO A 66 33.24 -7.24 -4.93
N PRO A 67 32.94 -5.94 -4.72
CA PRO A 67 33.82 -5.07 -3.92
C PRO A 67 33.82 -5.48 -2.43
N TRP A 68 32.96 -6.43 -2.04
CA TRP A 68 32.95 -7.07 -0.73
C TRP A 68 33.90 -8.25 -0.70
N TRP A 69 34.48 -8.49 0.47
CA TRP A 69 35.24 -9.71 0.72
C TRP A 69 34.28 -10.88 0.89
N ILE A 70 34.70 -12.08 0.48
CA ILE A 70 33.87 -13.28 0.60
C ILE A 70 33.49 -13.53 2.07
N LYS A 71 32.18 -13.55 2.31
CA LYS A 71 31.56 -13.92 3.58
C LYS A 71 32.01 -15.34 3.96
N LYS A 72 32.72 -15.46 5.09
CA LYS A 72 33.04 -16.77 5.69
C LYS A 72 31.90 -17.15 6.64
N GLU A 73 30.92 -17.87 6.11
CA GLU A 73 30.00 -18.64 6.94
C GLU A 73 30.74 -19.90 7.43
N ALA A 74 30.43 -20.35 8.64
CA ALA A 74 30.98 -21.55 9.23
C ALA A 74 29.81 -22.52 9.45
N GLY A 75 29.98 -23.78 9.03
CA GLY A 75 28.90 -24.76 8.98
C GLY A 75 28.25 -25.01 10.35
N TYR A 76 26.97 -25.36 10.32
CA TYR A 76 26.19 -25.64 11.52
C TYR A 76 26.07 -27.14 11.77
N VAL A 77 26.09 -27.50 13.05
CA VAL A 77 25.25 -28.59 13.56
C VAL A 77 23.86 -27.99 13.84
N VAL A 78 22.80 -28.74 13.60
CA VAL A 78 21.42 -28.29 13.85
C VAL A 78 20.93 -28.94 15.14
N ASP A 79 21.11 -28.23 16.25
CA ASP A 79 20.63 -28.66 17.56
C ASP A 79 19.15 -28.30 17.74
N ASN A 80 18.34 -29.26 18.21
CA ASN A 80 16.89 -29.09 18.43
C ASN A 80 16.60 -28.28 19.72
N ILE A 81 16.92 -26.99 19.70
CA ILE A 81 16.72 -26.06 20.81
C ILE A 81 15.32 -25.41 20.72
N THR A 82 14.61 -25.32 21.84
CA THR A 82 13.28 -24.67 21.95
C THR A 82 13.33 -23.18 21.63
N GLU A 83 12.24 -22.61 21.10
CA GLU A 83 12.19 -21.21 20.62
C GLU A 83 12.51 -20.18 21.73
N ALA A 84 12.11 -20.44 22.97
CA ALA A 84 12.43 -19.60 24.12
C ALA A 84 13.94 -19.60 24.46
N ASN A 85 14.56 -20.78 24.56
CA ASN A 85 16.00 -20.91 24.82
C ASN A 85 16.81 -20.35 23.65
N GLN A 86 16.35 -20.61 22.42
CA GLN A 86 16.88 -19.99 21.21
C GLN A 86 16.83 -18.47 21.28
N LYS A 87 15.80 -17.85 21.88
CA LYS A 87 15.68 -16.38 22.01
C LYS A 87 16.62 -15.84 23.10
N PHE A 88 16.65 -16.47 24.26
CA PHE A 88 17.58 -16.16 25.35
C PHE A 88 19.05 -16.17 24.88
N LEU A 89 19.42 -17.16 24.06
CA LEU A 89 20.74 -17.24 23.41
C LEU A 89 21.00 -16.18 22.33
N ARG A 90 19.96 -15.48 21.82
CA ARG A 90 20.15 -14.24 21.05
C ARG A 90 20.58 -13.14 21.99
N ASP A 91 19.78 -12.87 23.01
CA ASP A 91 19.87 -11.64 23.77
C ASP A 91 21.18 -11.59 24.59
N ILE A 92 21.62 -12.73 25.15
CA ILE A 92 22.96 -12.88 25.75
C ILE A 92 24.09 -12.69 24.72
N SER A 93 23.97 -13.30 23.54
CA SER A 93 24.94 -13.16 22.44
C SER A 93 25.14 -11.68 22.08
N LEU A 94 24.05 -10.91 22.04
CA LEU A 94 24.05 -9.48 21.74
C LEU A 94 24.72 -8.63 22.82
N ASP A 95 24.42 -8.85 24.10
CA ASP A 95 24.94 -8.01 25.18
C ASP A 95 26.40 -8.34 25.53
N PHE A 96 26.77 -9.63 25.55
CA PHE A 96 28.17 -10.07 25.62
C PHE A 96 29.01 -9.55 24.44
N TYR A 97 28.41 -9.40 23.26
CA TYR A 97 29.05 -8.72 22.14
C TYR A 97 29.24 -7.24 22.51
N ARG A 98 28.17 -6.52 22.92
CA ARG A 98 28.14 -5.06 23.17
C ARG A 98 29.19 -4.60 24.17
N GLU A 99 29.41 -5.35 25.25
CA GLU A 99 30.38 -5.01 26.29
C GLU A 99 31.82 -5.02 25.75
N LYS A 100 32.19 -6.03 24.97
CA LYS A 100 33.47 -6.13 24.25
C LYS A 100 33.74 -5.01 23.23
N LEU A 101 32.80 -4.11 22.98
CA LEU A 101 33.08 -2.86 22.29
C LEU A 101 33.40 -1.70 23.20
N LYS A 102 32.71 -1.58 24.33
CA LYS A 102 32.97 -0.51 25.28
C LYS A 102 34.43 -0.62 25.75
N GLU A 103 34.83 -1.82 26.17
CA GLU A 103 36.21 -2.21 26.49
C GLU A 103 37.20 -1.90 25.34
N ARG A 104 36.85 -2.32 24.12
CA ARG A 104 37.76 -2.24 22.96
C ARG A 104 37.76 -0.86 22.29
N LYS A 105 36.93 0.08 22.77
CA LYS A 105 36.87 1.47 22.33
C LYS A 105 37.71 2.36 23.25
N SER A 106 37.64 2.13 24.56
CA SER A 106 38.59 2.72 25.51
C SER A 106 40.01 2.18 25.32
N SER A 107 40.18 0.95 24.78
CA SER A 107 41.51 0.39 24.48
C SER A 107 42.17 0.86 23.18
N ILE A 108 41.63 1.88 22.48
CA ILE A 108 42.26 2.44 21.26
C ILE A 108 42.74 3.85 21.57
N SER A 109 44.03 3.94 21.91
CA SER A 109 44.75 5.17 22.27
C SER A 109 45.57 5.75 21.12
N THR A 110 45.83 4.99 20.05
CA THR A 110 46.63 5.42 18.89
C THR A 110 45.77 6.04 17.80
N PHE A 111 45.45 7.31 17.97
CA PHE A 111 44.96 8.16 16.88
C PHE A 111 46.08 8.41 15.86
N PHE A 112 45.78 8.26 14.57
CA PHE A 112 46.73 8.61 13.51
C PHE A 112 46.67 10.11 13.21
N GLU A 113 47.83 10.70 12.94
CA GLU A 113 47.94 12.10 12.49
C GLU A 113 47.10 12.32 11.23
N ARG A 114 46.41 13.47 11.18
CA ARG A 114 45.52 13.82 10.06
C ARG A 114 46.32 14.53 8.98
N GLY A 115 46.41 13.92 7.81
CA GLY A 115 46.98 14.57 6.63
C GLY A 115 46.12 15.72 6.11
N VAL A 116 46.74 16.62 5.34
CA VAL A 116 46.07 17.68 4.58
C VAL A 116 45.68 17.14 3.19
N TRP A 117 44.62 17.69 2.59
CA TRP A 117 44.14 17.29 1.25
C TRP A 117 45.08 17.79 0.13
N ASP A 118 45.34 16.93 -0.86
CA ASP A 118 45.97 17.26 -2.14
C ASP A 118 45.08 16.82 -3.32
N ALA A 119 45.19 17.46 -4.48
CA ALA A 119 44.42 17.17 -5.69
C ALA A 119 44.61 15.75 -6.26
N ASN A 120 45.68 15.02 -5.89
CA ASN A 120 45.89 13.61 -6.24
C ASN A 120 45.41 12.64 -5.15
N SER A 121 44.98 13.14 -4.00
CA SER A 121 44.48 12.32 -2.89
C SER A 121 43.18 11.60 -3.26
N VAL A 122 43.04 10.37 -2.77
CA VAL A 122 41.80 9.59 -2.89
C VAL A 122 41.41 9.12 -1.49
N ARG A 123 40.45 9.81 -0.89
CA ARG A 123 39.87 9.44 0.40
C ARG A 123 38.92 8.24 0.27
N THR A 124 38.42 7.76 1.41
CA THR A 124 37.49 6.65 1.50
C THR A 124 36.11 6.99 0.91
N GLY A 125 35.28 5.97 0.78
CA GLY A 125 33.87 6.09 0.42
C GLY A 125 33.03 5.21 1.33
N LEU A 126 31.71 5.38 1.27
CA LEU A 126 30.76 4.66 2.12
C LEU A 126 30.19 3.43 1.41
N VAL A 127 29.80 2.43 2.20
CA VAL A 127 28.76 1.50 1.75
C VAL A 127 27.42 2.09 2.12
N CYS A 128 26.59 2.15 1.10
CA CYS A 128 25.26 2.67 1.12
C CYS A 128 24.25 1.54 0.88
N ARG A 129 22.98 1.82 1.14
CA ARG A 129 21.85 0.91 0.95
C ARG A 129 20.76 1.74 0.35
N LYS A 130 19.96 1.10 -0.48
CA LYS A 130 18.82 1.71 -1.11
C LYS A 130 17.55 1.42 -0.31
N ILE A 131 16.85 2.42 0.20
CA ILE A 131 15.48 2.24 0.72
C ILE A 131 14.39 2.56 -0.32
N GLY A 132 14.71 3.20 -1.46
CA GLY A 132 13.71 3.31 -2.53
C GLY A 132 14.00 4.33 -3.63
N VAL A 133 12.90 4.86 -4.17
CA VAL A 133 12.80 6.16 -4.89
C VAL A 133 11.53 6.86 -4.38
N ILE A 134 11.59 8.13 -3.95
CA ILE A 134 10.47 8.95 -3.40
C ILE A 134 10.50 10.35 -4.10
N PRO A 135 9.61 11.33 -3.84
CA PRO A 135 9.78 12.74 -4.30
C PRO A 135 10.34 13.82 -3.31
N GLN A 136 11.55 14.43 -3.55
CA GLN A 136 11.99 15.77 -3.09
C GLN A 136 11.79 16.72 -4.26
N TYR A 137 10.97 17.76 -4.18
CA TYR A 137 11.04 18.74 -5.26
C TYR A 137 12.42 19.41 -5.18
N PHE A 138 13.19 19.44 -6.29
CA PHE A 138 14.05 20.62 -6.49
C PHE A 138 13.12 21.86 -6.42
N LYS A 139 13.58 23.00 -6.88
CA LYS A 139 12.69 23.85 -7.66
C LYS A 139 12.23 23.09 -9.00
N ASN A 140 12.20 21.69 -9.01
CA ASN A 140 11.90 20.54 -9.98
C ASN A 140 12.40 18.99 -9.70
N GLY A 141 11.98 18.09 -8.73
CA GLY A 141 12.55 16.64 -8.66
C GLY A 141 12.12 15.49 -7.63
N THR A 142 13.02 14.58 -7.08
CA THR A 142 12.69 13.29 -6.29
C THR A 142 13.67 12.76 -5.05
N ARG A 143 13.69 11.55 -4.29
CA ARG A 143 14.26 11.12 -2.86
C ARG A 143 14.81 9.61 -2.48
N VAL A 144 15.46 9.20 -1.26
CA VAL A 144 15.43 7.98 -0.19
C VAL A 144 16.58 7.68 0.96
N LEU A 145 16.99 6.43 1.51
CA LEU A 145 17.72 5.98 2.85
C LEU A 145 18.65 4.60 2.88
N ASP A 146 19.71 4.00 3.67
CA ASP A 146 20.03 3.38 5.11
C ASP A 146 21.38 2.43 5.52
N ASN A 147 22.43 2.60 6.46
CA ASN A 147 23.68 1.61 6.77
C ASN A 147 24.69 1.53 8.08
N HIS A 148 25.19 0.38 8.72
CA HIS A 148 26.31 0.22 9.81
C HIS A 148 27.70 -0.58 9.53
N VAL A 149 28.57 -0.97 10.56
CA VAL A 149 29.98 -1.64 10.62
C VAL A 149 30.11 -3.04 11.37
N ILE A 150 31.25 -3.81 11.31
CA ILE A 150 31.61 -5.01 12.16
C ILE A 150 33.10 -5.31 12.63
N SER A 151 34.17 -5.55 11.84
CA SER A 151 35.46 -6.16 12.35
C SER A 151 36.76 -6.06 11.51
N TYR A 152 37.95 -5.96 12.13
CA TYR A 152 39.26 -5.73 11.46
C TYR A 152 40.12 -7.00 11.19
N THR A 153 41.11 -6.95 10.27
CA THR A 153 42.14 -8.01 10.07
C THR A 153 43.42 -7.46 9.40
N ASP A 154 44.59 -7.68 10.00
CA ASP A 154 45.88 -7.14 9.55
C ASP A 154 46.31 -7.57 8.13
N PRO A 155 47.06 -6.73 7.38
CA PRO A 155 47.52 -7.02 6.01
C PRO A 155 48.29 -8.34 5.89
N GLU A 156 49.27 -8.59 6.77
CA GLU A 156 50.09 -9.81 6.75
C GLU A 156 49.26 -11.07 6.94
N LYS A 157 48.37 -11.07 7.94
CA LYS A 157 47.50 -12.22 8.25
C LYS A 157 46.52 -12.46 7.10
N TRP A 158 45.96 -11.41 6.52
CA TRP A 158 45.09 -11.54 5.36
C TRP A 158 45.83 -12.08 4.11
N TYR A 159 47.03 -11.56 3.83
CA TYR A 159 47.87 -12.00 2.71
C TYR A 159 48.28 -13.47 2.85
N ARG A 160 48.67 -13.94 4.05
CA ARG A 160 49.00 -15.36 4.28
C ARG A 160 47.80 -16.28 4.07
N TYR A 161 46.65 -15.97 4.70
CA TYR A 161 45.49 -16.88 4.79
C TYR A 161 44.34 -16.63 3.80
N SER A 162 44.51 -15.77 2.79
CA SER A 162 43.46 -15.52 1.77
C SER A 162 44.00 -15.30 0.36
N LYS A 163 43.43 -16.03 -0.61
CA LYS A 163 43.66 -15.80 -2.05
C LYS A 163 43.20 -14.41 -2.51
N ILE A 164 42.29 -13.76 -1.79
CA ILE A 164 41.89 -12.36 -2.07
C ILE A 164 42.92 -11.37 -1.50
N GLY A 165 43.46 -11.63 -0.30
CA GLY A 165 44.51 -10.79 0.30
C GLY A 165 45.79 -10.73 -0.54
N LYS A 166 46.11 -11.83 -1.22
CA LYS A 166 47.20 -11.89 -2.21
C LYS A 166 46.93 -11.09 -3.50
N LYS A 167 45.67 -10.73 -3.79
CA LYS A 167 45.26 -10.04 -5.04
C LYS A 167 44.87 -8.58 -4.84
N GLU A 168 44.17 -8.27 -3.75
CA GLU A 168 43.60 -6.95 -3.48
C GLU A 168 44.28 -6.25 -2.30
N GLY A 169 44.87 -7.01 -1.37
CA GLY A 169 45.65 -6.45 -0.26
C GLY A 169 47.10 -6.14 -0.59
N LEU A 170 47.71 -6.91 -1.52
CA LEU A 170 49.11 -6.78 -1.95
C LEU A 170 50.13 -6.70 -0.79
N LYS A 171 49.80 -7.30 0.36
CA LYS A 171 50.53 -7.22 1.65
C LYS A 171 50.54 -5.82 2.31
N ILE A 172 49.90 -4.81 1.71
CA ILE A 172 49.87 -3.42 2.17
C ILE A 172 48.56 -3.09 2.90
N LEU A 173 47.41 -3.58 2.42
CA LEU A 173 46.07 -3.25 2.95
C LEU A 173 45.50 -4.35 3.85
N GLY A 174 44.79 -3.94 4.91
CA GLY A 174 44.07 -4.79 5.86
C GLY A 174 42.55 -4.79 5.62
N ARG A 175 41.80 -5.58 6.41
CA ARG A 175 40.33 -5.66 6.36
C ARG A 175 39.67 -4.69 7.30
N LEU A 176 38.61 -4.02 6.87
CA LEU A 176 37.51 -3.62 7.75
C LEU A 176 36.18 -4.21 7.27
N THR A 177 35.60 -5.12 8.05
CA THR A 177 34.27 -5.70 7.86
C THR A 177 33.23 -4.72 8.39
N VAL A 178 32.14 -4.54 7.65
CA VAL A 178 31.11 -3.52 7.86
C VAL A 178 29.74 -4.17 7.65
N GLY A 179 28.65 -3.75 8.28
CA GLY A 179 27.38 -4.47 8.11
C GLY A 179 26.11 -3.71 8.44
N VAL A 180 25.07 -4.00 7.67
CA VAL A 180 23.93 -3.10 7.44
C VAL A 180 22.62 -3.78 7.79
N GLN A 181 21.71 -3.02 8.40
CA GLN A 181 20.45 -3.48 8.99
C GLN A 181 20.64 -4.56 10.08
N SER A 182 20.22 -4.24 11.31
CA SER A 182 20.02 -5.25 12.36
C SER A 182 18.99 -6.29 11.91
N ASP A 183 19.32 -7.57 12.04
CA ASP A 183 18.42 -8.69 11.78
C ASP A 183 18.58 -9.76 12.88
N ASP A 184 17.73 -10.77 12.83
CA ASP A 184 17.28 -11.48 14.03
C ASP A 184 18.13 -12.73 14.35
N PRO A 185 18.86 -12.81 15.50
CA PRO A 185 20.01 -13.70 15.61
C PRO A 185 19.82 -15.21 15.45
N GLN A 186 18.62 -15.80 15.61
CA GLN A 186 18.43 -17.26 15.35
C GLN A 186 18.46 -17.59 13.85
N LYS A 187 18.18 -16.61 12.98
CA LYS A 187 18.38 -16.75 11.53
C LYS A 187 19.86 -17.00 11.18
N PHE A 188 20.74 -16.87 12.17
CA PHE A 188 22.18 -17.02 12.06
C PHE A 188 22.72 -18.12 12.98
N THR A 189 23.51 -18.98 12.37
CA THR A 189 24.02 -20.24 12.92
C THR A 189 25.29 -19.99 13.76
N ALA A 190 25.51 -20.78 14.82
CA ALA A 190 26.27 -20.36 16.01
C ALA A 190 27.67 -19.80 15.71
N ALA A 191 28.43 -20.37 14.77
CA ALA A 191 29.78 -19.90 14.45
C ALA A 191 29.83 -18.58 13.63
N TYR A 192 28.75 -18.20 12.94
CA TYR A 192 28.60 -16.87 12.30
C TYR A 192 28.04 -15.84 13.31
N ARG A 193 27.19 -16.26 14.27
CA ARG A 193 26.99 -15.51 15.52
C ARG A 193 28.28 -15.35 16.33
N GLY A 194 29.22 -16.29 16.27
CA GLY A 194 30.55 -16.19 16.89
C GLY A 194 31.48 -15.11 16.30
N ILE A 195 31.19 -14.62 15.08
CA ILE A 195 31.78 -13.37 14.55
C ILE A 195 31.12 -12.18 15.26
N PHE A 196 29.80 -12.30 15.45
CA PHE A 196 28.95 -11.41 16.24
C PHE A 196 29.00 -11.63 17.77
N GLU A 197 30.10 -12.17 18.34
CA GLU A 197 30.33 -12.36 19.80
C GLU A 197 31.75 -11.91 20.29
N LYS A 198 32.48 -11.11 19.47
CA LYS A 198 33.85 -10.54 19.69
C LYS A 198 34.05 -9.00 19.52
N ALA A 199 32.99 -8.19 19.34
CA ALA A 199 32.91 -6.82 18.73
C ALA A 199 31.46 -6.18 18.58
N GLY A 200 30.58 -6.32 19.58
CA GLY A 200 29.32 -5.59 19.92
C GLY A 200 28.23 -4.95 19.06
N VAL A 201 27.92 -5.39 17.85
CA VAL A 201 26.66 -5.00 17.16
C VAL A 201 25.70 -6.15 16.83
N LEU A 202 24.39 -5.91 16.86
CA LEU A 202 23.37 -6.88 16.42
C LEU A 202 23.75 -7.54 15.08
N PRO A 203 23.68 -8.89 14.92
CA PRO A 203 23.90 -9.59 13.67
C PRO A 203 23.26 -8.89 12.48
N LYS A 204 24.11 -8.47 11.55
CA LYS A 204 23.67 -7.66 10.41
C LYS A 204 23.25 -8.55 9.27
N GLN A 205 22.13 -8.21 8.62
CA GLN A 205 21.61 -8.97 7.48
C GLN A 205 22.66 -9.12 6.39
N LYS A 206 23.50 -8.09 6.19
CA LYS A 206 24.51 -8.03 5.13
C LYS A 206 25.83 -7.53 5.69
N LEU A 207 26.92 -8.24 5.35
CA LEU A 207 28.29 -7.79 5.60
C LEU A 207 28.92 -7.32 4.29
N ALA A 208 29.38 -6.07 4.28
CA ALA A 208 30.41 -5.60 3.38
C ALA A 208 31.78 -5.79 4.06
N ALA A 209 32.86 -5.63 3.28
CA ALA A 209 34.19 -5.46 3.85
C ALA A 209 35.06 -4.67 2.88
N PHE A 210 35.99 -3.91 3.44
CA PHE A 210 36.82 -2.93 2.76
C PHE A 210 38.29 -3.29 2.90
N ALA A 211 39.07 -3.06 1.85
CA ALA A 211 40.52 -2.98 1.94
C ALA A 211 40.88 -1.56 2.37
N ILE A 212 41.59 -1.44 3.49
CA ILE A 212 42.02 -0.16 4.09
C ILE A 212 43.51 -0.19 4.40
N THR A 213 44.17 0.96 4.37
CA THR A 213 45.56 1.10 4.83
C THR A 213 45.63 0.90 6.36
N PRO A 214 46.78 0.50 6.94
CA PRO A 214 46.91 0.27 8.38
C PRO A 214 46.60 1.51 9.24
N ASN A 215 46.85 2.71 8.71
CA ASN A 215 46.51 3.99 9.35
C ASN A 215 45.03 4.40 9.25
N ALA A 216 44.20 3.59 8.58
CA ALA A 216 42.75 3.78 8.49
C ALA A 216 41.97 2.71 9.27
N GLN A 217 42.62 2.01 10.21
CA GLN A 217 41.97 1.00 11.04
C GLN A 217 40.93 1.63 11.98
N ILE A 218 39.67 1.22 11.80
CA ILE A 218 38.55 1.59 12.69
C ILE A 218 38.29 0.41 13.63
N GLN A 219 37.94 0.72 14.88
CA GLN A 219 37.50 -0.30 15.83
C GLN A 219 36.36 -1.15 15.23
N PRO A 220 36.44 -2.49 15.32
CA PRO A 220 35.28 -3.36 15.21
C PRO A 220 34.03 -2.77 15.90
N GLY A 221 32.84 -2.94 15.34
CA GLY A 221 31.56 -2.57 15.96
C GLY A 221 31.27 -1.09 16.25
N THR A 222 32.09 -0.15 15.76
CA THR A 222 31.68 1.28 15.63
C THR A 222 30.44 1.38 14.70
N ARG A 223 29.81 2.54 14.50
CA ARG A 223 28.74 2.73 13.48
C ARG A 223 29.06 4.03 12.71
N LEU A 224 28.96 4.04 11.37
CA LEU A 224 29.64 5.03 10.49
C LEU A 224 28.79 6.27 10.19
N TYR A 225 29.40 7.45 10.27
CA TYR A 225 28.69 8.70 10.04
C TYR A 225 28.54 9.03 8.55
N ALA A 226 27.32 9.36 8.09
CA ALA A 226 27.06 9.75 6.70
C ALA A 226 27.59 11.16 6.39
N ASN A 227 27.76 11.99 7.41
CA ASN A 227 28.50 13.26 7.39
C ASN A 227 29.93 13.13 6.82
N HIS A 228 30.44 11.92 6.57
CA HIS A 228 31.64 11.64 5.76
C HIS A 228 31.60 12.25 4.33
N PHE A 229 30.42 12.58 3.79
CA PHE A 229 30.24 13.29 2.52
C PHE A 229 29.61 14.68 2.69
N THR A 230 29.74 15.53 1.67
CA THR A 230 29.16 16.90 1.63
C THR A 230 28.08 17.07 0.55
N VAL A 231 27.22 18.08 0.70
CA VAL A 231 26.18 18.43 -0.29
C VAL A 231 26.81 18.97 -1.58
N GLY A 232 26.14 18.76 -2.73
CA GLY A 232 26.60 19.20 -4.05
C GLY A 232 27.70 18.33 -4.67
N GLN A 233 28.40 17.56 -3.84
CA GLN A 233 29.49 16.65 -4.23
C GLN A 233 29.05 15.62 -5.29
N TYR A 234 29.95 15.29 -6.23
CA TYR A 234 29.72 14.22 -7.20
C TYR A 234 30.34 12.88 -6.76
N VAL A 235 29.56 11.81 -6.90
CA VAL A 235 29.92 10.45 -6.49
C VAL A 235 29.71 9.42 -7.61
N ASP A 236 30.56 8.39 -7.61
CA ASP A 236 30.42 7.16 -8.38
C ASP A 236 29.76 6.08 -7.52
N VAL A 237 28.63 5.56 -7.99
CA VAL A 237 27.71 4.72 -7.21
C VAL A 237 27.60 3.34 -7.85
N TRP A 238 28.11 2.32 -7.17
CA TRP A 238 28.19 0.95 -7.65
C TRP A 238 27.12 0.08 -7.00
N GLY A 239 26.30 -0.61 -7.80
CA GLY A 239 25.25 -1.48 -7.30
C GLY A 239 25.19 -2.83 -8.01
N HIS A 240 24.66 -3.83 -7.31
CA HIS A 240 24.42 -5.16 -7.86
C HIS A 240 23.06 -5.20 -8.55
N THR A 241 23.05 -5.29 -9.88
CA THR A 241 21.83 -5.31 -10.69
C THR A 241 20.88 -6.45 -10.31
N ILE A 242 19.57 -6.18 -10.38
CA ILE A 242 18.50 -7.14 -10.13
C ILE A 242 18.70 -8.37 -11.04
N ASP A 243 18.55 -9.59 -10.50
CA ASP A 243 18.56 -10.81 -11.30
C ASP A 243 17.18 -11.01 -11.94
N TYR A 244 17.13 -11.04 -13.27
CA TYR A 244 15.91 -11.31 -14.04
C TYR A 244 15.85 -12.77 -14.51
N GLY A 245 16.72 -13.64 -14.00
CA GLY A 245 16.78 -15.05 -14.38
C GLY A 245 17.25 -15.22 -15.83
N PHE A 246 16.87 -16.35 -16.44
CA PHE A 246 17.18 -16.64 -17.84
C PHE A 246 16.23 -15.87 -18.76
N GLN A 247 16.78 -15.07 -19.68
CA GLN A 247 16.01 -14.18 -20.55
C GLN A 247 16.31 -14.40 -22.04
N GLY A 248 15.25 -14.30 -22.86
CA GLY A 248 15.34 -14.32 -24.31
C GLY A 248 15.98 -13.04 -24.88
N VAL A 249 16.49 -13.09 -26.10
CA VAL A 249 17.28 -11.97 -26.69
C VAL A 249 16.51 -10.65 -26.82
N MET A 250 15.19 -10.68 -26.93
CA MET A 250 14.38 -9.45 -26.99
C MET A 250 14.52 -8.65 -25.69
N VAL A 251 14.38 -9.33 -24.54
CA VAL A 251 14.50 -8.73 -23.21
C VAL A 251 15.98 -8.49 -22.85
N ARG A 252 16.84 -9.47 -23.10
CA ARG A 252 18.26 -9.44 -22.72
C ARG A 252 19.12 -8.46 -23.53
N TRP A 253 18.75 -8.20 -24.79
CA TRP A 253 19.60 -7.47 -25.74
C TRP A 253 18.85 -6.45 -26.62
N GLY A 254 17.54 -6.25 -26.45
CA GLY A 254 16.75 -5.33 -27.25
C GLY A 254 16.50 -5.79 -28.70
N PHE A 255 16.55 -7.10 -28.98
CA PHE A 255 16.28 -7.63 -30.33
C PHE A 255 14.80 -7.42 -30.71
N LYS A 256 14.53 -7.04 -31.97
CA LYS A 256 13.17 -6.78 -32.47
C LYS A 256 12.29 -8.04 -32.60
N GLY A 257 12.88 -9.22 -32.77
CA GLY A 257 12.14 -10.46 -33.06
C GLY A 257 11.65 -10.53 -34.51
N MET A 258 10.58 -11.29 -34.73
CA MET A 258 9.86 -11.45 -36.00
C MET A 258 8.39 -11.02 -35.82
N PRO A 259 7.67 -10.65 -36.89
CA PRO A 259 6.27 -10.21 -36.77
C PRO A 259 5.33 -11.30 -36.21
N ALA A 260 4.16 -10.87 -35.73
CA ALA A 260 3.15 -11.76 -35.14
C ALA A 260 2.34 -12.53 -36.19
N THR A 261 2.14 -11.94 -37.37
CA THR A 261 1.24 -12.41 -38.45
C THR A 261 2.04 -12.77 -39.72
N HIS A 262 1.37 -12.95 -40.87
CA HIS A 262 1.97 -13.24 -42.18
C HIS A 262 2.81 -14.54 -42.21
N GLY A 263 2.21 -15.67 -41.79
CA GLY A 263 2.80 -17.01 -41.95
C GLY A 263 3.99 -17.34 -41.02
N VAL A 264 4.27 -16.50 -40.02
CA VAL A 264 5.41 -16.68 -39.08
C VAL A 264 5.14 -17.82 -38.10
N THR A 265 5.44 -19.06 -38.49
CA THR A 265 5.18 -20.26 -37.67
C THR A 265 6.15 -20.37 -36.49
N LYS A 266 5.67 -20.06 -35.27
CA LYS A 266 6.33 -20.36 -33.98
C LYS A 266 7.74 -19.75 -33.79
N THR A 267 8.02 -18.61 -34.42
CA THR A 267 9.36 -17.97 -34.47
C THR A 267 9.44 -16.52 -33.94
N HIS A 268 8.31 -15.89 -33.58
CA HIS A 268 8.18 -14.46 -33.23
C HIS A 268 9.25 -13.86 -32.30
N ARG A 269 9.77 -14.62 -31.32
CA ARG A 269 10.70 -14.11 -30.27
C ARG A 269 12.13 -14.67 -30.37
N ARG A 270 12.51 -15.26 -31.52
CA ARG A 270 13.81 -15.91 -31.75
C ARG A 270 14.93 -14.90 -32.14
N PRO A 271 16.22 -15.26 -32.01
CA PRO A 271 17.34 -14.39 -32.38
C PRO A 271 17.61 -14.23 -33.89
N GLY A 272 16.92 -14.97 -34.76
CA GLY A 272 17.32 -15.07 -36.17
C GLY A 272 18.70 -15.75 -36.30
N SER A 273 19.51 -15.31 -37.27
CA SER A 273 20.81 -15.96 -37.54
C SER A 273 21.87 -15.69 -36.46
N ILE A 274 22.47 -16.79 -35.97
CA ILE A 274 23.55 -16.75 -34.98
C ILE A 274 24.96 -16.63 -35.61
N GLY A 275 25.13 -16.91 -36.90
CA GLY A 275 26.43 -16.82 -37.60
C GLY A 275 26.28 -16.64 -39.11
N THR A 276 27.41 -16.60 -39.83
CA THR A 276 27.44 -16.57 -41.31
C THR A 276 27.80 -17.95 -41.82
N ALA A 277 27.16 -18.41 -42.90
CA ALA A 277 27.57 -19.63 -43.59
C ALA A 277 29.05 -19.52 -44.01
N GLY A 278 29.83 -20.59 -43.82
CA GLY A 278 31.28 -20.58 -43.98
C GLY A 278 32.09 -20.37 -42.69
N GLN A 279 31.45 -20.07 -41.54
CA GLN A 279 32.10 -20.15 -40.23
C GLN A 279 31.71 -21.44 -39.51
N THR A 280 32.69 -22.26 -39.14
CA THR A 280 32.47 -23.57 -38.45
C THR A 280 32.02 -23.43 -37.00
N CYS A 281 32.18 -22.26 -36.38
CA CYS A 281 31.80 -21.99 -35.00
C CYS A 281 31.21 -20.58 -34.83
N VAL A 282 30.45 -20.37 -33.74
CA VAL A 282 29.90 -19.05 -33.42
C VAL A 282 30.94 -18.24 -32.62
N LYS A 283 31.26 -17.04 -33.10
CA LYS A 283 32.26 -16.16 -32.45
C LYS A 283 31.94 -15.90 -30.96
N PRO A 284 32.93 -15.95 -30.06
CA PRO A 284 32.76 -15.55 -28.66
C PRO A 284 32.15 -14.14 -28.53
N GLY A 285 31.32 -13.95 -27.50
CA GLY A 285 30.63 -12.68 -27.27
C GLY A 285 29.37 -12.44 -28.11
N LYS A 286 28.97 -13.36 -29.01
CA LYS A 286 27.68 -13.29 -29.73
C LYS A 286 26.52 -13.17 -28.73
N LYS A 287 25.65 -12.17 -28.95
CA LYS A 287 24.44 -11.93 -28.16
C LYS A 287 23.44 -13.09 -28.31
N MET A 288 23.24 -13.85 -27.24
CA MET A 288 22.36 -15.03 -27.15
C MET A 288 21.41 -14.97 -25.95
N PRO A 289 20.35 -15.80 -25.88
CA PRO A 289 19.58 -15.99 -24.64
C PRO A 289 20.47 -16.36 -23.46
N GLY A 290 20.00 -16.13 -22.23
CA GLY A 290 20.76 -16.48 -21.03
C GLY A 290 20.45 -15.57 -19.84
N HIS A 291 21.20 -15.73 -18.76
CA HIS A 291 20.97 -14.96 -17.54
C HIS A 291 21.15 -13.44 -17.73
N MET A 292 20.22 -12.64 -17.22
CA MET A 292 20.23 -11.18 -17.27
C MET A 292 20.29 -10.59 -15.87
N GLY A 293 21.23 -9.66 -15.65
CA GLY A 293 21.47 -9.08 -14.33
C GLY A 293 22.21 -10.03 -13.38
N SER A 294 22.15 -9.73 -12.08
CA SER A 294 23.09 -10.25 -11.06
C SER A 294 24.56 -9.86 -11.35
N GLU A 295 24.78 -8.64 -11.83
CA GLU A 295 26.11 -8.10 -12.13
C GLU A 295 26.38 -6.75 -11.44
N TRP A 296 27.63 -6.53 -11.06
CA TRP A 296 28.13 -5.25 -10.55
C TRP A 296 28.23 -4.19 -11.65
N ARG A 297 27.48 -3.10 -11.50
CA ARG A 297 27.46 -1.98 -12.46
C ARG A 297 27.63 -0.63 -11.73
N PRO A 298 28.61 0.21 -12.15
CA PRO A 298 28.71 1.59 -11.71
C PRO A 298 27.71 2.48 -12.47
N LEU A 299 27.15 3.45 -11.75
CA LEU A 299 26.52 4.65 -12.28
C LEU A 299 27.38 5.84 -11.79
N ARG A 300 27.98 6.60 -12.71
CA ARG A 300 29.08 7.54 -12.41
C ARG A 300 28.65 9.00 -12.41
N GLY A 301 29.36 9.83 -11.64
CA GLY A 301 29.23 11.28 -11.65
C GLY A 301 27.85 11.81 -11.26
N ILE A 302 27.23 11.16 -10.27
CA ILE A 302 25.90 11.48 -9.73
C ILE A 302 26.04 12.50 -8.59
N GLN A 303 25.13 13.48 -8.50
CA GLN A 303 25.23 14.59 -7.55
C GLN A 303 24.51 14.29 -6.22
N ILE A 304 25.10 14.66 -5.07
CA ILE A 304 24.40 14.70 -3.78
C ILE A 304 23.57 16.00 -3.70
N LEU A 305 22.28 15.88 -3.37
CA LEU A 305 21.29 16.97 -3.44
C LEU A 305 20.74 17.44 -2.10
N ARG A 306 20.78 16.56 -1.09
CA ARG A 306 20.46 16.85 0.29
C ARG A 306 21.23 15.86 1.16
N ILE A 307 21.64 16.32 2.34
CA ILE A 307 22.09 15.48 3.44
C ILE A 307 21.22 15.83 4.64
N ASN A 308 20.41 14.89 5.13
CA ASN A 308 19.87 15.02 6.49
C ASN A 308 20.97 14.52 7.44
N THR A 309 21.25 15.22 8.54
CA THR A 309 22.34 14.93 9.49
C THR A 309 21.85 14.33 10.81
N ALA A 310 20.54 14.26 11.05
CA ALA A 310 19.94 13.58 12.21
C ALA A 310 19.71 12.09 11.91
N GLU A 311 18.86 11.80 10.93
CA GLU A 311 18.68 10.46 10.36
C GLU A 311 19.95 9.99 9.64
N GLN A 312 20.68 10.92 8.99
CA GLN A 312 21.97 10.75 8.28
C GLN A 312 21.88 10.39 6.78
N VAL A 313 20.88 10.95 6.10
CA VAL A 313 20.39 10.57 4.77
C VAL A 313 21.11 11.28 3.63
N LEU A 314 21.86 10.56 2.78
CA LEU A 314 22.31 11.09 1.48
C LEU A 314 21.16 10.98 0.46
N TYR A 315 20.87 12.03 -0.31
CA TYR A 315 19.92 12.01 -1.43
C TYR A 315 20.65 12.26 -2.76
N VAL A 316 20.61 11.32 -3.73
CA VAL A 316 21.55 11.30 -4.87
C VAL A 316 20.88 11.28 -6.26
N LYS A 317 21.20 12.28 -7.12
CA LYS A 317 20.52 12.67 -8.38
C LYS A 317 20.51 11.62 -9.52
N GLY A 318 19.62 10.63 -9.49
CA GLY A 318 19.24 9.87 -10.69
C GLY A 318 17.93 9.08 -10.52
N PRO A 319 17.24 8.73 -11.63
CA PRO A 319 15.96 8.00 -11.62
C PRO A 319 16.03 6.64 -10.93
N ASN A 320 17.20 5.99 -10.94
CA ASN A 320 17.44 4.80 -10.14
C ASN A 320 18.95 4.52 -9.99
N VAL A 321 19.38 4.04 -8.82
CA VAL A 321 20.71 3.46 -8.61
C VAL A 321 20.64 1.94 -8.86
N PRO A 322 21.67 1.28 -9.44
CA PRO A 322 21.60 -0.14 -9.76
C PRO A 322 21.29 -1.05 -8.56
N GLY A 323 20.32 -1.95 -8.74
CA GLY A 323 19.96 -2.99 -7.76
C GLY A 323 18.59 -2.80 -7.09
N PRO A 324 18.12 -3.81 -6.33
CA PRO A 324 16.83 -3.78 -5.65
C PRO A 324 16.84 -2.84 -4.44
N VAL A 325 15.64 -2.46 -3.98
CA VAL A 325 15.46 -1.88 -2.65
C VAL A 325 15.94 -2.85 -1.57
N GLY A 326 16.49 -2.34 -0.47
CA GLY A 326 17.23 -3.08 0.54
C GLY A 326 18.62 -3.57 0.09
N GLY A 327 19.02 -3.34 -1.17
CA GLY A 327 20.31 -3.73 -1.73
C GLY A 327 21.46 -2.85 -1.25
N LEU A 328 22.66 -3.44 -1.12
CA LEU A 328 23.89 -2.71 -0.83
C LEU A 328 24.48 -2.10 -2.10
N ILE A 329 25.07 -0.92 -1.90
CA ILE A 329 25.66 -0.02 -2.87
C ILE A 329 27.02 0.43 -2.32
N TYR A 330 27.99 0.69 -3.18
CA TYR A 330 29.27 1.29 -2.81
C TYR A 330 29.35 2.69 -3.44
N VAL A 331 29.47 3.73 -2.61
CA VAL A 331 29.52 5.15 -2.99
C VAL A 331 30.91 5.68 -2.71
N LYS A 332 31.50 6.38 -3.67
CA LYS A 332 32.76 7.10 -3.46
C LYS A 332 32.83 8.35 -4.34
N ASP A 333 33.79 9.23 -4.08
CA ASP A 333 34.06 10.41 -4.92
C ASP A 333 34.24 10.03 -6.40
N SER A 334 33.70 10.85 -7.32
CA SER A 334 33.64 10.50 -8.73
C SER A 334 35.00 10.48 -9.42
N GLY A 335 35.27 9.44 -10.22
CA GLY A 335 36.52 9.34 -11.00
C GLY A 335 36.58 10.22 -12.25
N VAL A 336 35.50 10.93 -12.58
CA VAL A 336 35.39 11.80 -13.77
C VAL A 336 36.14 13.11 -13.51
N MET A 337 37.12 13.46 -14.35
CA MET A 337 38.01 14.62 -14.15
C MET A 337 37.25 15.93 -13.89
N GLU A 338 36.27 16.25 -14.73
CA GLU A 338 35.40 17.45 -14.63
C GLU A 338 34.53 17.50 -13.36
N LYS A 339 34.46 16.41 -12.59
CA LYS A 339 33.57 16.24 -11.43
C LYS A 339 34.31 15.77 -10.17
N ARG A 340 35.63 15.97 -10.10
CA ARG A 340 36.40 15.74 -8.87
C ARG A 340 36.08 16.81 -7.83
N VAL A 341 36.25 16.46 -6.56
CA VAL A 341 36.05 17.39 -5.43
C VAL A 341 37.32 18.23 -5.25
N SER A 342 37.17 19.55 -5.08
CA SER A 342 38.29 20.48 -4.91
C SER A 342 38.82 20.54 -3.48
N ASN A 343 37.92 20.67 -2.50
CA ASN A 343 38.26 20.76 -1.07
C ASN A 343 37.24 19.99 -0.20
N PRO A 344 37.35 18.66 -0.08
CA PRO A 344 36.50 17.82 0.78
C PRO A 344 36.99 17.79 2.24
N PRO A 345 36.11 17.46 3.21
CA PRO A 345 36.53 17.00 4.53
C PRO A 345 37.45 15.77 4.40
N PHE A 346 38.62 15.85 5.03
CA PHE A 346 39.72 14.90 4.85
C PHE A 346 40.45 14.63 6.19
N PRO A 347 40.80 13.37 6.50
CA PRO A 347 40.44 12.13 5.79
C PRO A 347 38.95 11.78 5.86
N THR A 348 38.23 12.38 6.81
CA THR A 348 36.77 12.31 7.00
C THR A 348 36.31 13.61 7.68
N PHE A 349 35.00 13.86 7.72
CA PHE A 349 34.42 14.78 8.70
C PHE A 349 34.50 14.21 10.12
N TYR A 350 34.64 15.10 11.11
CA TYR A 350 34.63 14.80 12.55
C TYR A 350 33.62 15.74 13.24
N PRO A 351 32.59 15.23 13.93
CA PRO A 351 31.55 16.08 14.53
C PRO A 351 32.02 16.84 15.77
N ASP A 352 33.03 16.32 16.47
CA ASP A 352 33.48 16.81 17.77
C ASP A 352 34.32 18.11 17.70
N GLU A 353 34.57 18.62 16.50
CA GLU A 353 35.49 19.74 16.20
C GLU A 353 34.88 20.80 15.26
N CYS A 354 33.58 20.70 14.97
CA CYS A 354 32.86 21.61 14.08
C CYS A 354 31.61 22.12 14.78
N ASP A 355 31.17 23.33 14.43
CA ASP A 355 29.87 23.84 14.87
C ASP A 355 28.74 22.87 14.49
N PRO A 356 27.69 22.73 15.31
CA PRO A 356 26.61 21.79 15.09
C PRO A 356 25.91 22.05 13.75
N LEU A 357 26.13 21.14 12.79
CA LEU A 357 25.54 21.20 11.46
C LEU A 357 24.01 21.12 11.55
N PRO A 358 23.26 21.86 10.71
CA PRO A 358 21.79 21.81 10.72
C PRO A 358 21.28 20.41 10.35
N GLU A 359 20.12 20.05 10.90
CA GLU A 359 19.47 18.73 10.74
C GLU A 359 19.27 18.33 9.27
N GLU A 360 19.03 19.31 8.39
CA GLU A 360 18.86 19.11 6.95
C GLU A 360 19.69 20.13 6.16
N GLN A 361 20.67 19.65 5.40
CA GLN A 361 21.44 20.43 4.44
C GLN A 361 20.87 20.23 3.03
N PHE A 362 20.49 21.32 2.37
CA PHE A 362 19.91 21.33 1.03
C PHE A 362 20.90 21.90 0.01
N HIS A 363 20.90 21.39 -1.22
CA HIS A 363 21.54 22.06 -2.35
C HIS A 363 20.68 23.28 -2.77
N ASP A 364 21.27 24.41 -3.18
CA ASP A 364 20.56 25.69 -3.39
C ASP A 364 19.37 25.63 -4.37
N SER A 365 19.51 24.77 -5.39
CA SER A 365 18.44 24.52 -6.37
C SER A 365 17.36 23.55 -5.89
N LEU A 366 17.45 23.02 -4.65
CA LEU A 366 16.40 22.24 -4.05
C LEU A 366 15.27 23.13 -3.51
N PHE A 367 14.01 22.66 -3.55
CA PHE A 367 12.90 23.33 -2.90
C PHE A 367 12.75 22.75 -1.50
N GLN A 368 12.67 23.61 -0.51
CA GLN A 368 12.36 23.21 0.86
C GLN A 368 10.85 23.28 1.04
N TYR A 369 10.24 22.27 1.68
CA TYR A 369 8.77 22.27 1.91
C TYR A 369 8.28 23.37 2.87
N THR A 370 9.22 24.15 3.42
CA THR A 370 9.05 25.35 4.23
C THR A 370 9.13 26.66 3.42
N GLU A 371 9.63 26.62 2.19
CA GLU A 371 9.60 27.77 1.27
C GLU A 371 8.16 27.99 0.73
N PRO A 372 7.75 29.24 0.42
CA PRO A 372 6.46 29.52 -0.21
C PRO A 372 6.35 28.84 -1.59
N THR A 373 5.12 28.56 -2.03
CA THR A 373 4.84 27.89 -3.31
C THR A 373 5.56 28.58 -4.47
N ILE A 374 6.14 27.78 -5.38
CA ILE A 374 6.86 28.27 -6.56
C ILE A 374 5.89 28.94 -7.53
N GLU A 375 5.84 30.27 -7.49
CA GLU A 375 5.17 31.09 -8.50
C GLU A 375 6.10 31.32 -9.70
N TYR A 376 5.58 31.07 -10.91
CA TYR A 376 6.26 31.42 -12.15
C TYR A 376 5.67 32.75 -12.65
N PRO A 377 6.46 33.84 -12.72
CA PRO A 377 5.96 35.10 -13.24
C PRO A 377 5.55 34.93 -14.71
N GLU A 378 4.37 35.44 -15.08
CA GLU A 378 3.87 35.33 -16.45
C GLU A 378 4.83 36.00 -17.45
N GLU A 379 5.24 35.26 -18.48
CA GLU A 379 6.07 35.81 -19.56
C GLU A 379 5.28 36.89 -20.32
N LYS A 380 5.58 38.17 -20.03
CA LYS A 380 5.04 39.32 -20.76
C LYS A 380 5.22 39.11 -22.26
N THR A 381 4.10 38.88 -22.94
CA THR A 381 4.07 38.35 -24.31
C THR A 381 4.40 39.44 -25.33
N THR A 382 5.68 39.84 -25.35
CA THR A 382 6.22 40.92 -26.16
C THR A 382 6.21 40.46 -27.63
N SER A 383 5.22 40.93 -28.39
CA SER A 383 4.80 40.37 -29.68
C SER A 383 5.71 40.76 -30.86
N THR A 384 6.99 40.41 -30.76
CA THR A 384 8.00 40.66 -31.80
C THR A 384 7.76 39.76 -33.02
N THR A 385 7.15 40.32 -34.08
CA THR A 385 6.69 39.62 -35.28
C THR A 385 7.83 39.21 -36.23
N VAL A 386 8.56 38.15 -35.86
CA VAL A 386 9.54 37.51 -36.76
C VAL A 386 8.82 36.73 -37.86
N ARG A 387 8.71 37.33 -39.06
CA ARG A 387 8.20 36.66 -40.27
C ARG A 387 9.02 35.41 -40.60
N LYS A 388 8.41 34.22 -40.51
CA LYS A 388 8.96 32.98 -41.09
C LYS A 388 8.33 32.70 -42.45
N GLY A 389 9.16 32.31 -43.42
CA GLY A 389 8.73 31.96 -44.77
C GLY A 389 7.94 30.64 -44.84
N PRO A 390 7.29 30.36 -45.99
CA PRO A 390 6.34 29.25 -46.11
C PRO A 390 7.03 27.88 -46.17
N ILE A 391 6.58 26.96 -45.33
CA ILE A 391 6.83 25.51 -45.47
C ILE A 391 5.49 24.85 -45.77
N LYS A 392 5.45 24.02 -46.83
CA LYS A 392 4.21 23.45 -47.37
C LYS A 392 3.58 22.40 -46.45
N SER A 393 2.26 22.30 -46.52
CA SER A 393 1.41 21.48 -45.65
C SER A 393 1.34 20.00 -46.06
N ARG A 394 1.09 19.13 -45.07
CA ARG A 394 -0.15 18.31 -44.98
C ARG A 394 -0.24 17.48 -43.69
N CYS A 395 -1.48 17.26 -43.25
CA CYS A 395 -1.95 16.22 -42.32
C CYS A 395 -1.29 16.05 -40.94
N ALA A 396 -1.77 16.83 -39.95
CA ALA A 396 -1.74 16.45 -38.52
C ALA A 396 -2.89 17.11 -37.70
N LEU A 397 -4.08 17.27 -38.29
CA LEU A 397 -5.26 17.77 -37.58
C LEU A 397 -5.88 16.67 -36.71
N ASN A 398 -5.39 16.53 -35.48
CA ASN A 398 -6.11 16.05 -34.28
C ASN A 398 -5.12 15.92 -33.10
N ASN A 399 -5.21 16.84 -32.12
CA ASN A 399 -4.78 16.66 -30.70
C ASN A 399 -4.82 17.95 -29.84
N LEU A 400 -5.13 19.13 -30.42
CA LEU A 400 -5.26 20.39 -29.66
C LEU A 400 -6.63 20.52 -28.95
N LYS A 401 -6.94 19.56 -28.06
CA LYS A 401 -8.10 19.59 -27.13
C LYS A 401 -7.79 18.94 -25.77
N GLN A 402 -6.65 19.25 -25.14
CA GLN A 402 -6.34 18.70 -23.82
C GLN A 402 -5.42 19.54 -22.91
N ILE A 403 -5.61 20.86 -22.87
CA ILE A 403 -5.17 21.69 -21.73
C ILE A 403 -6.39 22.45 -21.23
N GLY A 404 -6.66 22.34 -19.93
CA GLY A 404 -7.90 22.79 -19.30
C GLY A 404 -8.49 21.70 -18.39
N GLN A 405 -8.03 21.62 -17.14
CA GLN A 405 -8.65 20.81 -16.10
C GLN A 405 -9.95 21.48 -15.61
N CYS A 406 -10.94 21.54 -16.50
CA CYS A 406 -12.30 21.88 -16.10
C CYS A 406 -12.85 20.76 -15.22
N VAL A 407 -13.47 21.11 -14.09
CA VAL A 407 -14.12 20.14 -13.19
C VAL A 407 -15.27 19.49 -13.95
N LYS A 408 -15.07 18.25 -14.45
CA LYS A 408 -16.10 17.50 -15.18
C LYS A 408 -17.21 17.09 -14.20
N ARG A 409 -18.17 17.99 -13.98
CA ARG A 409 -19.42 17.68 -13.30
C ARG A 409 -20.16 16.61 -14.12
N TRP A 410 -20.28 15.42 -13.54
CA TRP A 410 -21.11 14.34 -14.07
C TRP A 410 -22.56 14.82 -14.17
N LYS A 411 -23.30 14.32 -15.16
CA LYS A 411 -24.63 14.83 -15.50
C LYS A 411 -25.75 13.85 -15.26
N SER A 412 -25.49 12.55 -15.33
CA SER A 412 -26.52 11.52 -15.24
C SER A 412 -26.10 10.34 -14.35
N SER A 413 -26.99 9.98 -13.42
CA SER A 413 -26.82 8.87 -12.50
C SER A 413 -27.94 7.85 -12.69
N LEU A 414 -27.58 6.57 -12.82
CA LEU A 414 -28.51 5.44 -12.81
C LEU A 414 -28.58 4.84 -11.40
N VAL A 415 -29.76 4.83 -10.79
CA VAL A 415 -30.01 4.14 -9.52
C VAL A 415 -30.73 2.83 -9.78
N LEU A 416 -30.13 1.72 -9.37
CA LEU A 416 -30.79 0.41 -9.34
C LEU A 416 -31.73 0.37 -8.14
N VAL A 417 -33.02 0.16 -8.38
CA VAL A 417 -34.05 0.15 -7.33
C VAL A 417 -34.32 -1.28 -6.84
N GLU A 418 -34.22 -1.46 -5.54
CA GLU A 418 -34.61 -2.68 -4.82
C GLU A 418 -36.03 -2.55 -4.28
N HIS A 419 -36.88 -3.55 -4.53
CA HIS A 419 -38.31 -3.56 -4.19
C HIS A 419 -38.79 -4.97 -3.80
N ASP A 420 -39.95 -5.05 -3.16
CA ASP A 420 -40.68 -6.31 -2.90
C ASP A 420 -41.78 -6.62 -3.95
N SER A 421 -41.82 -5.80 -5.01
CA SER A 421 -42.84 -5.71 -6.08
C SER A 421 -44.15 -5.02 -5.71
N GLU A 422 -44.38 -4.66 -4.44
CA GLU A 422 -45.43 -3.70 -4.07
C GLU A 422 -44.85 -2.30 -3.82
N LYS A 423 -43.67 -2.23 -3.18
CA LYS A 423 -43.08 -1.03 -2.58
C LYS A 423 -41.58 -0.93 -2.89
N ILE A 424 -41.10 0.31 -3.01
CA ILE A 424 -39.67 0.62 -3.05
C ILE A 424 -39.07 0.54 -1.64
N SER A 425 -37.91 -0.10 -1.51
CA SER A 425 -37.14 -0.13 -0.26
C SER A 425 -36.67 1.26 0.20
N THR A 426 -36.72 1.54 1.51
CA THR A 426 -36.17 2.78 2.09
C THR A 426 -34.69 2.99 1.73
N ALA A 427 -33.92 1.90 1.67
CA ALA A 427 -32.52 1.91 1.27
C ALA A 427 -32.30 2.44 -0.16
N SER A 428 -33.23 2.19 -1.09
CA SER A 428 -33.19 2.76 -2.44
C SER A 428 -33.53 4.25 -2.44
N LEU A 429 -34.44 4.71 -1.57
CA LEU A 429 -34.71 6.14 -1.39
C LEU A 429 -33.48 6.90 -0.87
N SER A 430 -32.68 6.29 0.01
CA SER A 430 -31.39 6.85 0.45
C SER A 430 -30.34 6.87 -0.68
N ALA A 431 -30.32 5.86 -1.56
CA ALA A 431 -29.47 5.85 -2.74
C ALA A 431 -29.85 6.95 -3.76
N ILE A 432 -31.13 7.26 -3.93
CA ILE A 432 -31.63 8.40 -4.73
C ILE A 432 -31.12 9.73 -4.16
N THR A 433 -31.18 9.93 -2.84
CA THR A 433 -30.63 11.13 -2.16
C THR A 433 -29.11 11.27 -2.31
N ALA A 434 -28.38 10.15 -2.44
CA ALA A 434 -26.95 10.18 -2.75
C ALA A 434 -26.69 10.52 -4.23
N ALA A 435 -27.48 9.96 -5.15
CA ALA A 435 -27.39 10.19 -6.59
C ALA A 435 -27.64 11.65 -6.99
N SER A 436 -28.61 12.31 -6.35
CA SER A 436 -28.96 13.71 -6.65
C SER A 436 -27.83 14.71 -6.31
N LYS A 437 -26.87 14.32 -5.46
CA LYS A 437 -25.65 15.10 -5.18
C LYS A 437 -24.61 15.01 -6.30
N LEU A 438 -24.77 14.09 -7.26
CA LEU A 438 -23.83 13.83 -8.35
C LEU A 438 -24.34 14.30 -9.73
N GLY A 439 -25.64 14.22 -10.00
CA GLY A 439 -26.26 14.66 -11.25
C GLY A 439 -27.77 14.36 -11.32
N ASP A 440 -28.36 14.46 -12.52
CA ASP A 440 -29.75 14.08 -12.76
C ASP A 440 -29.94 12.58 -12.45
N VAL A 441 -30.99 12.24 -11.69
CA VAL A 441 -31.26 10.85 -11.29
C VAL A 441 -32.24 10.18 -12.26
N SER A 442 -31.84 9.04 -12.81
CA SER A 442 -32.72 8.07 -13.46
C SER A 442 -32.76 6.79 -12.64
N CYS A 443 -33.94 6.22 -12.44
CA CYS A 443 -34.11 4.94 -11.77
C CYS A 443 -34.26 3.81 -12.78
N LEU A 444 -33.75 2.62 -12.46
CA LEU A 444 -33.98 1.37 -13.19
C LEU A 444 -34.61 0.35 -12.26
N ILE A 445 -35.77 -0.16 -12.68
CA ILE A 445 -36.61 -1.14 -11.98
C ILE A 445 -36.66 -2.39 -12.86
N LEU A 446 -36.35 -3.55 -12.27
CA LEU A 446 -36.19 -4.83 -12.95
C LEU A 446 -36.81 -5.92 -12.08
N GLY A 447 -37.95 -6.49 -12.49
CA GLY A 447 -38.67 -7.46 -11.66
C GLY A 447 -39.86 -8.12 -12.33
N ASP A 448 -40.63 -8.85 -11.53
CA ASP A 448 -41.93 -9.42 -11.87
C ASP A 448 -43.03 -8.56 -11.22
N LYS A 449 -44.05 -8.16 -11.99
CA LYS A 449 -45.18 -7.30 -11.55
C LYS A 449 -44.74 -6.03 -10.81
N CYS A 450 -43.88 -5.23 -11.43
CA CYS A 450 -43.23 -4.06 -10.85
C CYS A 450 -43.75 -2.70 -11.36
N GLN A 451 -44.78 -2.68 -12.23
CA GLN A 451 -45.37 -1.44 -12.74
C GLN A 451 -45.93 -0.51 -11.65
N GLU A 452 -46.49 -1.04 -10.56
CA GLU A 452 -46.94 -0.22 -9.42
C GLU A 452 -45.76 0.42 -8.68
N VAL A 453 -44.66 -0.33 -8.50
CA VAL A 453 -43.40 0.21 -7.98
C VAL A 453 -42.90 1.35 -8.88
N ALA A 454 -42.93 1.19 -10.21
CA ALA A 454 -42.55 2.27 -11.14
C ALA A 454 -43.41 3.54 -10.99
N ASN A 455 -44.72 3.37 -10.81
CA ASN A 455 -45.64 4.48 -10.54
C ASN A 455 -45.41 5.13 -9.16
N SER A 456 -44.88 4.40 -8.18
CA SER A 456 -44.47 4.94 -6.87
C SER A 456 -43.14 5.70 -6.97
N VAL A 457 -42.15 5.17 -7.69
CA VAL A 457 -40.82 5.77 -7.88
C VAL A 457 -40.92 7.04 -8.71
N ALA A 458 -41.88 7.13 -9.64
CA ALA A 458 -42.14 8.34 -10.40
C ALA A 458 -42.50 9.57 -9.54
N LYS A 459 -43.00 9.35 -8.33
CA LYS A 459 -43.37 10.39 -7.35
C LYS A 459 -42.22 10.75 -6.39
N VAL A 460 -41.08 10.07 -6.49
CA VAL A 460 -39.92 10.29 -5.62
C VAL A 460 -39.15 11.54 -6.03
N ASN A 461 -38.80 12.36 -5.04
CA ASN A 461 -38.12 13.63 -5.23
C ASN A 461 -36.73 13.45 -5.87
N ASN A 462 -36.39 14.35 -6.80
CA ASN A 462 -35.15 14.37 -7.60
C ASN A 462 -35.04 13.29 -8.69
N VAL A 463 -35.99 12.36 -8.82
CA VAL A 463 -36.05 11.40 -9.94
C VAL A 463 -36.59 12.10 -11.19
N LYS A 464 -35.96 11.87 -12.35
CA LYS A 464 -36.30 12.50 -13.64
C LYS A 464 -36.92 11.52 -14.63
N ASN A 465 -36.32 10.33 -14.74
CA ASN A 465 -36.79 9.22 -15.57
C ASN A 465 -36.86 7.94 -14.73
N VAL A 466 -37.82 7.07 -15.01
CA VAL A 466 -37.93 5.73 -14.44
C VAL A 466 -38.00 4.73 -15.58
N TYR A 467 -36.97 3.89 -15.71
CA TYR A 467 -36.92 2.80 -16.67
C TYR A 467 -37.43 1.52 -16.00
N VAL A 468 -38.44 0.88 -16.59
CA VAL A 468 -39.03 -0.36 -16.07
C VAL A 468 -38.92 -1.50 -17.08
N THR A 469 -38.33 -2.63 -16.65
CA THR A 469 -38.41 -3.90 -17.38
C THR A 469 -39.11 -4.92 -16.50
N GLU A 470 -40.28 -5.36 -16.94
CA GLU A 470 -41.05 -6.40 -16.28
C GLU A 470 -40.88 -7.74 -17.01
N HIS A 471 -40.48 -8.79 -16.29
CA HIS A 471 -40.42 -10.16 -16.79
C HIS A 471 -40.44 -11.17 -15.64
N SER A 472 -41.13 -12.30 -15.81
CA SER A 472 -41.22 -13.37 -14.79
C SER A 472 -39.84 -13.87 -14.33
N ALA A 473 -38.91 -14.05 -15.27
CA ALA A 473 -37.52 -14.47 -15.01
C ALA A 473 -36.67 -13.47 -14.20
N LEU A 474 -37.17 -12.27 -13.89
CA LEU A 474 -36.50 -11.31 -12.99
C LEU A 474 -36.87 -11.52 -11.51
N ARG A 475 -37.80 -12.43 -11.22
CA ARG A 475 -38.13 -12.87 -9.85
C ARG A 475 -36.88 -13.40 -9.14
N GLY A 476 -36.71 -13.03 -7.87
CA GLY A 476 -35.54 -13.42 -7.07
C GLY A 476 -34.26 -12.62 -7.35
N PHE A 477 -34.32 -11.62 -8.24
CA PHE A 477 -33.23 -10.65 -8.48
C PHE A 477 -31.86 -11.28 -8.82
N LEU A 478 -31.87 -12.32 -9.67
CA LEU A 478 -30.66 -13.06 -10.04
C LEU A 478 -29.66 -12.18 -10.84
N PRO A 479 -28.41 -12.00 -10.37
CA PRO A 479 -27.44 -11.10 -10.99
C PRO A 479 -27.00 -11.57 -12.39
N GLU A 480 -27.15 -12.86 -12.69
CA GLU A 480 -27.05 -13.48 -14.02
C GLU A 480 -27.90 -12.76 -15.06
N ILE A 481 -29.18 -12.54 -14.75
CA ILE A 481 -30.22 -12.06 -15.67
C ILE A 481 -30.28 -10.52 -15.63
N MET A 482 -30.10 -9.93 -14.44
CA MET A 482 -30.14 -8.48 -14.27
C MET A 482 -28.91 -7.77 -14.87
N THR A 483 -27.71 -8.36 -14.82
CA THR A 483 -26.50 -7.68 -15.32
C THR A 483 -26.56 -7.37 -16.82
N PRO A 484 -26.97 -8.29 -17.72
CA PRO A 484 -27.20 -7.98 -19.13
C PRO A 484 -28.14 -6.79 -19.34
N LEU A 485 -29.27 -6.72 -18.63
CA LEU A 485 -30.21 -5.61 -18.74
C LEU A 485 -29.58 -4.28 -18.31
N ILE A 486 -28.85 -4.25 -17.18
CA ILE A 486 -28.12 -3.06 -16.72
C ILE A 486 -27.06 -2.63 -17.75
N MET A 487 -26.37 -3.58 -18.38
CA MET A 487 -25.39 -3.31 -19.45
C MET A 487 -26.04 -2.76 -20.72
N SER A 488 -27.22 -3.25 -21.12
CA SER A 488 -27.99 -2.70 -22.24
C SER A 488 -28.49 -1.29 -21.94
N CYS A 489 -29.02 -1.06 -20.74
CA CYS A 489 -29.41 0.27 -20.25
C CYS A 489 -28.22 1.25 -20.31
N GLN A 490 -27.05 0.85 -19.80
CA GLN A 490 -25.83 1.65 -19.83
C GLN A 490 -25.30 1.88 -21.25
N SER A 491 -25.44 0.90 -22.16
CA SER A 491 -25.01 1.03 -23.56
C SER A 491 -25.87 2.03 -24.34
N ASN A 492 -27.18 2.04 -24.08
CA ASN A 492 -28.15 2.92 -24.73
C ASN A 492 -28.07 4.35 -24.21
N PHE A 493 -28.10 4.54 -22.88
CA PHE A 493 -28.25 5.86 -22.25
C PHE A 493 -26.94 6.47 -21.72
N LYS A 494 -25.88 5.66 -21.53
CA LYS A 494 -24.51 6.10 -21.20
C LYS A 494 -24.43 7.00 -19.97
N PHE A 495 -24.87 6.48 -18.82
CA PHE A 495 -24.79 7.19 -17.55
C PHE A 495 -23.33 7.40 -17.11
N ASP A 496 -23.05 8.57 -16.54
CA ASP A 496 -21.76 8.88 -15.93
C ASP A 496 -21.54 8.10 -14.61
N VAL A 497 -22.63 7.74 -13.93
CA VAL A 497 -22.63 7.12 -12.59
C VAL A 497 -23.67 5.99 -12.52
N ILE A 498 -23.35 4.87 -11.87
CA ILE A 498 -24.28 3.77 -11.56
C ILE A 498 -24.21 3.48 -10.05
N ILE A 499 -25.36 3.46 -9.39
CA ILE A 499 -25.51 3.41 -7.93
C ILE A 499 -26.52 2.33 -7.52
N ALA A 500 -26.26 1.64 -6.42
CA ALA A 500 -27.29 0.95 -5.64
C ALA A 500 -27.09 1.19 -4.13
N ALA A 501 -28.07 0.79 -3.32
CA ALA A 501 -27.89 0.65 -1.88
C ALA A 501 -26.86 -0.44 -1.55
N ALA A 502 -26.17 -0.34 -0.40
CA ALA A 502 -25.25 -1.36 0.09
C ALA A 502 -25.97 -2.53 0.82
N THR A 503 -27.16 -2.89 0.34
CA THR A 503 -27.97 -4.06 0.74
C THR A 503 -27.42 -5.35 0.12
N SER A 504 -28.03 -6.49 0.41
CA SER A 504 -27.68 -7.78 -0.22
C SER A 504 -27.83 -7.72 -1.74
N PHE A 505 -28.91 -7.12 -2.25
CA PHE A 505 -29.15 -6.87 -3.67
C PHE A 505 -28.00 -6.09 -4.33
N GLY A 506 -27.69 -4.88 -3.84
CA GLY A 506 -26.67 -4.04 -4.44
C GLY A 506 -25.26 -4.60 -4.28
N LYS A 507 -24.95 -5.27 -3.16
CA LYS A 507 -23.67 -5.97 -2.97
C LYS A 507 -23.49 -7.16 -3.92
N ASN A 508 -24.57 -7.82 -4.34
CA ASN A 508 -24.54 -8.94 -5.29
C ASN A 508 -24.35 -8.45 -6.74
N ILE A 509 -25.12 -7.45 -7.17
CA ILE A 509 -25.19 -7.02 -8.57
C ILE A 509 -24.09 -6.02 -8.96
N VAL A 510 -23.85 -4.99 -8.14
CA VAL A 510 -23.00 -3.84 -8.54
C VAL A 510 -21.54 -4.21 -8.83
N PRO A 511 -20.87 -5.10 -8.07
CA PRO A 511 -19.51 -5.54 -8.42
C PRO A 511 -19.44 -6.28 -9.76
N ARG A 512 -20.50 -7.01 -10.14
CA ARG A 512 -20.60 -7.74 -11.42
C ARG A 512 -20.77 -6.78 -12.60
N VAL A 513 -21.57 -5.73 -12.42
CA VAL A 513 -21.71 -4.62 -13.40
C VAL A 513 -20.38 -3.89 -13.57
N ALA A 514 -19.68 -3.54 -12.47
CA ALA A 514 -18.37 -2.90 -12.51
C ALA A 514 -17.33 -3.74 -13.28
N ALA A 515 -17.27 -5.05 -13.01
CA ALA A 515 -16.37 -5.98 -13.71
C ALA A 515 -16.72 -6.15 -15.20
N LYS A 516 -18.00 -6.04 -15.59
CA LYS A 516 -18.43 -6.05 -17.00
C LYS A 516 -18.13 -4.75 -17.75
N LEU A 517 -17.94 -3.64 -17.04
CA LEU A 517 -17.56 -2.33 -17.59
C LEU A 517 -16.04 -2.06 -17.54
N ASP A 518 -15.24 -2.94 -16.94
CA ASP A 518 -13.80 -2.76 -16.68
C ASP A 518 -13.49 -1.48 -15.85
N VAL A 519 -14.26 -1.26 -14.78
CA VAL A 519 -14.12 -0.10 -13.88
C VAL A 519 -14.11 -0.48 -12.39
N SER A 520 -13.58 0.41 -11.54
CA SER A 520 -13.50 0.20 -10.10
C SER A 520 -14.86 0.32 -9.41
N CYS A 521 -15.27 -0.70 -8.66
CA CYS A 521 -16.44 -0.62 -7.77
C CYS A 521 -16.08 0.08 -6.44
N CYS A 522 -16.72 1.21 -6.14
CA CYS A 522 -16.57 1.90 -4.86
C CYS A 522 -17.67 1.46 -3.86
N SER A 523 -17.38 0.50 -2.99
CA SER A 523 -18.39 -0.06 -2.09
C SER A 523 -18.54 0.70 -0.75
N ASP A 524 -19.74 0.66 -0.18
CA ASP A 524 -20.10 1.20 1.16
C ASP A 524 -19.71 2.69 1.34
N VAL A 525 -20.06 3.53 0.36
CA VAL A 525 -19.82 4.97 0.42
C VAL A 525 -20.72 5.64 1.45
N ILE A 526 -20.12 6.37 2.37
CA ILE A 526 -20.78 7.11 3.47
C ILE A 526 -20.82 8.63 3.23
N ALA A 527 -19.93 9.18 2.39
CA ALA A 527 -19.98 10.59 2.03
C ALA A 527 -19.43 10.87 0.62
N ILE A 528 -19.95 11.92 -0.01
CA ILE A 528 -19.51 12.44 -1.31
C ILE A 528 -18.86 13.79 -1.03
N LYS A 529 -17.54 13.92 -1.26
CA LYS A 529 -16.78 15.18 -1.06
C LYS A 529 -16.67 16.00 -2.34
N GLN A 530 -16.47 15.33 -3.47
CA GLN A 530 -16.42 15.90 -4.81
C GLN A 530 -17.05 14.90 -5.79
N PRO A 531 -17.41 15.29 -7.02
CA PRO A 531 -18.07 14.39 -7.98
C PRO A 531 -17.28 13.11 -8.30
N ASP A 532 -15.97 13.08 -8.05
CA ASP A 532 -15.11 11.88 -8.20
C ASP A 532 -14.35 11.50 -6.91
N VAL A 533 -14.67 12.10 -5.75
CA VAL A 533 -14.04 11.83 -4.44
C VAL A 533 -15.07 11.45 -3.38
N PHE A 534 -14.94 10.23 -2.87
CA PHE A 534 -15.87 9.59 -1.96
C PHE A 534 -15.19 9.25 -0.62
N VAL A 535 -15.97 9.05 0.43
CA VAL A 535 -15.49 8.50 1.71
C VAL A 535 -16.19 7.18 1.96
N ARG A 536 -15.42 6.17 2.35
CA ARG A 536 -15.91 4.83 2.73
C ARG A 536 -15.17 4.32 3.98
N PRO A 537 -15.80 3.50 4.83
CA PRO A 537 -15.14 2.90 5.97
C PRO A 537 -14.24 1.73 5.54
N LEU A 538 -13.18 1.49 6.31
CA LEU A 538 -12.33 0.31 6.28
C LEU A 538 -12.23 -0.26 7.71
N TYR A 539 -11.82 -1.53 7.83
CA TYR A 539 -11.65 -2.22 9.12
C TYR A 539 -12.86 -2.04 10.05
N ALA A 540 -14.06 -2.40 9.56
CA ALA A 540 -15.33 -2.29 10.27
C ALA A 540 -15.68 -0.86 10.77
N GLY A 541 -15.13 0.19 10.13
CA GLY A 541 -15.39 1.58 10.50
C GLY A 541 -14.38 2.16 11.50
N ASN A 542 -13.25 1.47 11.75
CA ASN A 542 -12.14 2.00 12.55
C ASN A 542 -11.19 2.91 11.75
N ALA A 543 -11.26 2.88 10.41
CA ALA A 543 -10.57 3.84 9.55
C ALA A 543 -11.52 4.35 8.46
N LEU A 544 -11.38 5.61 8.05
CA LEU A 544 -12.14 6.19 6.94
C LEU A 544 -11.20 6.49 5.76
N ALA A 545 -11.44 5.87 4.62
CA ALA A 545 -10.70 6.12 3.39
C ALA A 545 -11.41 7.18 2.55
N THR A 546 -10.74 8.30 2.29
CA THR A 546 -11.14 9.22 1.21
C THR A 546 -10.52 8.72 -0.09
N VAL A 547 -11.35 8.28 -1.04
CA VAL A 547 -10.94 7.61 -2.28
C VAL A 547 -11.35 8.46 -3.48
N LYS A 548 -10.40 8.77 -4.37
CA LYS A 548 -10.67 9.38 -5.68
C LYS A 548 -10.77 8.28 -6.74
N VAL A 549 -11.92 8.16 -7.39
CA VAL A 549 -12.14 7.18 -8.47
C VAL A 549 -11.78 7.84 -9.79
N LEU A 550 -10.88 7.25 -10.58
CA LEU A 550 -10.40 7.85 -11.84
C LEU A 550 -11.22 7.45 -13.07
N ASP A 551 -11.95 6.34 -13.00
CA ASP A 551 -12.60 5.70 -14.15
C ASP A 551 -13.69 6.55 -14.82
N ALA A 552 -13.95 6.33 -16.11
CA ALA A 552 -14.85 7.17 -16.90
C ALA A 552 -16.34 7.05 -16.50
N VAL A 553 -16.74 5.92 -15.91
CA VAL A 553 -18.06 5.67 -15.32
C VAL A 553 -17.84 5.33 -13.85
N LYS A 554 -18.60 5.94 -12.93
CA LYS A 554 -18.47 5.68 -11.48
C LYS A 554 -19.48 4.63 -11.05
N VAL A 555 -19.02 3.45 -10.65
CA VAL A 555 -19.88 2.35 -10.18
C VAL A 555 -19.71 2.18 -8.66
N MET A 556 -20.79 2.31 -7.87
CA MET A 556 -20.69 2.37 -6.41
C MET A 556 -21.91 1.80 -5.66
N THR A 557 -21.71 1.45 -4.39
CA THR A 557 -22.81 1.22 -3.44
C THR A 557 -22.77 2.22 -2.28
N ILE A 558 -23.95 2.72 -1.90
CA ILE A 558 -24.13 3.74 -0.85
C ILE A 558 -24.57 3.07 0.45
N ARG A 559 -24.00 3.47 1.60
CA ARG A 559 -24.51 3.03 2.90
C ARG A 559 -25.92 3.62 3.14
N PRO A 560 -26.98 2.80 3.31
CA PRO A 560 -28.35 3.30 3.46
C PRO A 560 -28.52 4.28 4.64
N THR A 561 -27.91 3.97 5.77
CA THR A 561 -28.05 4.71 7.04
C THR A 561 -27.44 6.12 7.00
N THR A 562 -26.56 6.45 6.05
CA THR A 562 -25.83 7.73 6.05
C THR A 562 -26.47 8.81 5.17
N PHE A 563 -27.47 8.47 4.36
CA PHE A 563 -28.20 9.42 3.52
C PHE A 563 -29.70 9.34 3.85
N PRO A 564 -30.38 10.47 4.14
CA PRO A 564 -31.80 10.43 4.45
C PRO A 564 -32.61 9.97 3.21
N PRO A 565 -33.67 9.19 3.39
CA PRO A 565 -34.49 8.71 2.28
C PRO A 565 -35.17 9.87 1.55
N ALA A 566 -35.20 9.81 0.22
CA ALA A 566 -35.91 10.78 -0.61
C ALA A 566 -37.44 10.72 -0.36
N GLY A 567 -38.07 11.88 -0.21
CA GLY A 567 -39.52 11.99 -0.05
C GLY A 567 -40.29 11.57 -1.32
N MET A 568 -41.51 11.05 -1.14
CA MET A 568 -42.31 10.39 -2.20
C MET A 568 -43.51 11.20 -2.71
N ASN A 569 -43.62 12.48 -2.34
CA ASN A 569 -44.87 13.25 -2.48
C ASN A 569 -44.78 14.45 -3.45
N SER A 570 -43.65 14.66 -4.13
CA SER A 570 -43.47 15.83 -5.03
C SER A 570 -42.58 15.58 -6.26
N GLY A 571 -42.25 14.32 -6.58
CA GLY A 571 -41.66 13.94 -7.86
C GLY A 571 -42.72 13.86 -8.98
N ASN A 572 -42.26 14.03 -10.22
CA ASN A 572 -43.07 13.86 -11.43
C ASN A 572 -42.18 13.35 -12.58
N ALA A 573 -41.56 12.18 -12.36
CA ALA A 573 -40.61 11.58 -13.30
C ALA A 573 -41.33 10.87 -14.47
N SER A 574 -40.73 10.89 -15.65
CA SER A 574 -41.29 10.15 -16.80
C SER A 574 -41.01 8.65 -16.67
N VAL A 575 -42.06 7.82 -16.66
CA VAL A 575 -41.93 6.36 -16.74
C VAL A 575 -41.74 5.97 -18.21
N GLN A 576 -40.74 5.13 -18.49
CA GLN A 576 -40.29 4.73 -19.82
C GLN A 576 -39.99 3.22 -19.83
N GLN A 577 -40.19 2.57 -20.97
CA GLN A 577 -39.81 1.16 -21.12
C GLN A 577 -38.30 0.99 -20.97
N GLY A 578 -37.90 0.01 -20.16
CA GLY A 578 -36.51 -0.39 -19.97
C GLY A 578 -35.96 -1.27 -21.10
N PRO A 579 -34.71 -1.76 -20.97
CA PRO A 579 -34.14 -2.73 -21.91
C PRO A 579 -34.95 -4.04 -21.93
N VAL A 580 -35.10 -4.66 -23.11
CA VAL A 580 -35.79 -5.94 -23.28
C VAL A 580 -34.87 -7.11 -22.89
N LEU A 581 -35.44 -8.18 -22.34
CA LEU A 581 -34.73 -9.44 -22.07
C LEU A 581 -34.79 -10.33 -23.32
N GLU A 582 -33.65 -10.50 -24.01
CA GLU A 582 -33.61 -11.19 -25.31
C GLU A 582 -33.35 -12.71 -25.21
N ALA A 583 -32.87 -13.22 -24.06
CA ALA A 583 -32.64 -14.65 -23.85
C ALA A 583 -32.61 -15.04 -22.36
N GLU A 584 -33.29 -16.14 -22.02
CA GLU A 584 -33.14 -16.82 -20.73
C GLU A 584 -31.91 -17.73 -20.76
N MET A 585 -30.76 -17.19 -20.32
CA MET A 585 -29.52 -17.94 -20.14
C MET A 585 -28.98 -17.75 -18.72
N SER A 586 -29.67 -18.34 -17.73
CA SER A 586 -29.16 -18.45 -16.37
C SER A 586 -28.49 -19.81 -16.13
N ILE A 587 -27.43 -19.80 -15.32
CA ILE A 587 -26.77 -21.01 -14.80
C ILE A 587 -27.39 -21.39 -13.43
N SER A 588 -28.36 -20.61 -12.98
CA SER A 588 -29.00 -20.62 -11.66
C SER A 588 -30.48 -20.28 -11.80
N GLU A 589 -31.33 -21.00 -11.09
CA GLU A 589 -32.79 -20.83 -11.10
C GLU A 589 -33.26 -20.33 -9.72
N PHE A 590 -34.29 -19.47 -9.70
CA PHE A 590 -34.94 -19.04 -8.46
C PHE A 590 -36.15 -19.94 -8.17
N ILE A 591 -35.94 -20.94 -7.33
CA ILE A 591 -36.98 -21.93 -6.95
C ILE A 591 -38.02 -21.31 -6.01
N GLY A 592 -37.58 -20.46 -5.07
CA GLY A 592 -38.47 -19.82 -4.10
C GLY A 592 -37.72 -19.10 -2.97
N GLN A 593 -38.48 -18.48 -2.07
CA GLN A 593 -37.98 -17.77 -0.90
C GLN A 593 -38.99 -17.85 0.23
N GLU A 594 -38.54 -18.23 1.42
CA GLU A 594 -39.32 -18.13 2.65
C GLU A 594 -38.99 -16.81 3.35
N LEU A 595 -40.02 -16.07 3.77
CA LEU A 595 -39.88 -14.79 4.47
C LEU A 595 -40.53 -14.89 5.85
N SER A 596 -39.75 -14.58 6.89
CA SER A 596 -40.24 -14.50 8.26
C SER A 596 -41.24 -13.35 8.42
N ARG A 597 -42.54 -13.68 8.43
CA ARG A 597 -43.61 -12.69 8.64
C ARG A 597 -43.69 -12.32 10.13
N SER A 598 -43.43 -11.06 10.44
CA SER A 598 -43.64 -10.47 11.77
C SER A 598 -44.52 -9.23 11.68
N GLU A 599 -45.40 -9.04 12.65
CA GLU A 599 -46.16 -7.79 12.83
C GLU A 599 -45.28 -6.65 13.35
N ARG A 600 -44.14 -7.00 13.97
CA ARG A 600 -43.12 -6.06 14.46
C ARG A 600 -42.32 -5.43 13.31
N PRO A 601 -41.85 -4.17 13.46
CA PRO A 601 -41.05 -3.48 12.45
C PRO A 601 -39.78 -4.24 12.02
N GLN A 602 -39.34 -4.02 10.78
CA GLN A 602 -38.08 -4.59 10.30
C GLN A 602 -36.85 -3.88 10.91
N LEU A 603 -35.87 -4.66 11.37
CA LEU A 603 -34.62 -4.18 11.98
C LEU A 603 -33.90 -3.06 11.21
N THR A 604 -33.95 -3.07 9.88
CA THR A 604 -33.28 -2.09 9.01
C THR A 604 -34.00 -0.74 8.90
N GLU A 605 -35.26 -0.66 9.35
CA GLU A 605 -36.12 0.53 9.19
C GLU A 605 -36.67 1.06 10.54
N ALA A 606 -36.52 0.28 11.61
CA ALA A 606 -37.05 0.62 12.93
C ALA A 606 -36.28 1.75 13.63
N LYS A 607 -37.02 2.71 14.19
CA LYS A 607 -36.47 3.82 15.00
C LYS A 607 -35.98 3.39 16.37
N VAL A 608 -36.54 2.30 16.91
CA VAL A 608 -36.14 1.68 18.17
C VAL A 608 -35.82 0.22 17.90
N VAL A 609 -34.69 -0.25 18.42
CA VAL A 609 -34.28 -1.66 18.35
C VAL A 609 -33.96 -2.17 19.75
N VAL A 610 -34.60 -3.26 20.16
CA VAL A 610 -34.37 -3.95 21.42
C VAL A 610 -33.67 -5.29 21.14
N SER A 611 -32.47 -5.50 21.65
CA SER A 611 -31.56 -6.53 21.15
C SER A 611 -31.03 -7.47 22.23
N GLY A 612 -31.19 -8.78 22.00
CA GLY A 612 -30.79 -9.85 22.92
C GLY A 612 -29.37 -10.38 22.70
N GLY A 613 -28.62 -10.51 23.78
CA GLY A 613 -27.30 -11.15 23.80
C GLY A 613 -27.32 -12.62 24.23
N ARG A 614 -26.13 -13.21 24.33
CA ARG A 614 -25.98 -14.54 24.95
C ARG A 614 -26.39 -14.53 26.44
N GLY A 615 -26.40 -13.35 27.09
CA GLY A 615 -26.90 -13.18 28.46
C GLY A 615 -28.37 -13.58 28.66
N MET A 616 -29.16 -13.72 27.59
CA MET A 616 -30.53 -14.22 27.66
C MET A 616 -30.64 -15.70 28.08
N LYS A 617 -29.56 -16.49 28.03
CA LYS A 617 -29.46 -17.92 28.45
C LYS A 617 -30.34 -18.94 27.68
N SER A 618 -31.49 -18.57 27.13
CA SER A 618 -32.41 -19.45 26.39
C SER A 618 -33.24 -18.71 25.33
N ALA A 619 -33.90 -19.46 24.43
CA ALA A 619 -34.90 -18.93 23.50
C ALA A 619 -36.17 -18.45 24.21
N GLU A 620 -36.59 -19.12 25.28
CA GLU A 620 -37.82 -18.76 26.02
C GLU A 620 -37.72 -17.39 26.67
N ASN A 621 -36.53 -17.03 27.13
CA ASN A 621 -36.23 -15.73 27.74
C ASN A 621 -36.30 -14.57 26.73
N PHE A 622 -36.28 -14.83 25.42
CA PHE A 622 -36.57 -13.79 24.41
C PHE A 622 -38.03 -13.30 24.46
N LYS A 623 -38.95 -13.97 25.19
CA LYS A 623 -40.28 -13.41 25.49
C LYS A 623 -40.19 -12.02 26.12
N LEU A 624 -39.30 -11.82 27.09
CA LEU A 624 -39.05 -10.51 27.72
C LEU A 624 -38.59 -9.43 26.71
N LEU A 625 -37.88 -9.84 25.64
CA LEU A 625 -37.45 -8.95 24.56
C LEU A 625 -38.60 -8.59 23.61
N TYR A 626 -39.45 -9.56 23.28
CA TYR A 626 -40.68 -9.29 22.52
C TYR A 626 -41.62 -8.39 23.32
N ASP A 627 -41.85 -8.69 24.60
CA ASP A 627 -42.67 -7.90 25.53
C ASP A 627 -42.23 -6.43 25.59
N LEU A 628 -40.94 -6.16 25.87
CA LEU A 628 -40.41 -4.80 25.91
C LEU A 628 -40.47 -4.10 24.53
N ALA A 629 -40.21 -4.83 23.45
CA ALA A 629 -40.27 -4.27 22.10
C ALA A 629 -41.69 -3.86 21.70
N ASP A 630 -42.71 -4.61 22.13
CA ASP A 630 -44.10 -4.33 21.80
C ASP A 630 -44.60 -3.03 22.47
N ARG A 631 -44.23 -2.76 23.73
CA ARG A 631 -44.53 -1.46 24.39
C ARG A 631 -43.84 -0.29 23.68
N LEU A 632 -42.62 -0.51 23.19
CA LEU A 632 -41.80 0.53 22.56
C LEU A 632 -42.03 0.69 21.04
N GLY A 633 -42.90 -0.11 20.43
CA GLY A 633 -43.07 -0.15 18.97
C GLY A 633 -41.78 -0.50 18.21
N ALA A 634 -40.91 -1.30 18.83
CA ALA A 634 -39.53 -1.54 18.40
C ALA A 634 -39.37 -2.82 17.56
N ALA A 635 -38.31 -2.87 16.75
CA ALA A 635 -37.84 -4.14 16.19
C ALA A 635 -37.04 -4.92 17.25
N VAL A 636 -37.18 -6.24 17.27
CA VAL A 636 -36.28 -7.10 18.05
C VAL A 636 -35.04 -7.43 17.23
N GLY A 637 -33.88 -7.45 17.89
CA GLY A 637 -32.60 -7.89 17.33
C GLY A 637 -31.90 -8.90 18.23
N ALA A 638 -30.78 -9.43 17.73
CA ALA A 638 -29.93 -10.33 18.49
C ALA A 638 -28.44 -10.18 18.12
N SER A 639 -27.58 -10.42 19.09
CA SER A 639 -26.16 -10.66 18.82
C SER A 639 -25.97 -12.01 18.11
N ARG A 640 -24.94 -12.13 17.28
CA ARG A 640 -24.54 -13.41 16.66
C ARG A 640 -24.42 -14.55 17.67
N ALA A 641 -23.93 -14.29 18.88
CA ALA A 641 -23.75 -15.31 19.91
C ALA A 641 -25.07 -15.88 20.50
N ALA A 642 -26.21 -15.26 20.22
CA ALA A 642 -27.54 -15.81 20.50
C ALA A 642 -28.10 -16.61 19.31
N VAL A 643 -27.81 -16.19 18.07
CA VAL A 643 -28.18 -16.88 16.83
C VAL A 643 -27.39 -18.19 16.67
N ASP A 644 -26.06 -18.14 16.84
CA ASP A 644 -25.17 -19.33 16.86
C ASP A 644 -25.52 -20.31 18.01
N ALA A 645 -26.28 -19.86 19.02
CA ALA A 645 -26.79 -20.67 20.13
C ALA A 645 -28.25 -21.15 19.94
N GLY A 646 -28.87 -20.85 18.80
CA GLY A 646 -30.23 -21.26 18.46
C GLY A 646 -31.36 -20.52 19.19
N TYR A 647 -31.08 -19.37 19.82
CA TYR A 647 -32.11 -18.64 20.59
C TYR A 647 -33.13 -17.92 19.68
N VAL A 648 -32.70 -17.42 18.52
CA VAL A 648 -33.54 -16.77 17.50
C VAL A 648 -32.99 -16.99 16.09
N HIS A 649 -33.80 -16.74 15.06
CA HIS A 649 -33.42 -16.93 13.66
C HIS A 649 -32.36 -15.92 13.16
N ASN A 650 -31.66 -16.26 12.08
CA ASN A 650 -30.62 -15.43 11.46
C ASN A 650 -31.09 -14.02 11.06
N ASP A 651 -32.38 -13.85 10.74
CA ASP A 651 -32.97 -12.55 10.39
C ASP A 651 -32.86 -11.50 11.49
N PHE A 652 -32.74 -11.93 12.75
CA PHE A 652 -32.60 -11.07 13.91
C PHE A 652 -31.14 -10.64 14.14
N GLN A 653 -30.17 -11.21 13.42
CA GLN A 653 -28.74 -10.95 13.65
C GLN A 653 -28.35 -9.50 13.32
N VAL A 654 -27.89 -8.76 14.34
CA VAL A 654 -27.31 -7.43 14.21
C VAL A 654 -25.78 -7.49 14.31
N GLY A 655 -25.08 -6.86 13.35
CA GLY A 655 -23.62 -6.86 13.29
C GLY A 655 -23.07 -6.89 11.85
N GLN A 656 -21.74 -6.89 11.72
CA GLN A 656 -20.99 -6.93 10.46
C GLN A 656 -21.37 -8.13 9.55
N THR A 657 -21.75 -9.27 10.15
CA THR A 657 -22.19 -10.49 9.44
C THR A 657 -23.71 -10.63 9.37
N GLY A 658 -24.46 -9.62 9.80
CA GLY A 658 -25.93 -9.57 9.77
C GLY A 658 -26.41 -8.23 9.24
N LYS A 659 -27.48 -7.71 9.86
CA LYS A 659 -28.03 -6.39 9.55
C LYS A 659 -27.19 -5.31 10.23
N ILE A 660 -26.92 -4.23 9.49
CA ILE A 660 -26.40 -2.95 10.02
C ILE A 660 -27.63 -2.07 10.23
N VAL A 661 -27.75 -1.47 11.42
CA VAL A 661 -28.89 -0.66 11.85
C VAL A 661 -28.42 0.69 12.38
N ALA A 662 -29.28 1.71 12.27
CA ALA A 662 -29.03 3.05 12.80
C ALA A 662 -30.31 3.66 13.40
N PRO A 663 -30.89 3.04 14.44
CA PRO A 663 -32.06 3.58 15.13
C PRO A 663 -31.76 4.88 15.90
N ASP A 664 -32.82 5.62 16.22
CA ASP A 664 -32.77 6.70 17.22
C ASP A 664 -32.43 6.14 18.62
N LEU A 665 -32.87 4.91 18.93
CA LEU A 665 -32.59 4.21 20.20
C LEU A 665 -32.26 2.73 19.99
N TYR A 666 -31.10 2.30 20.47
CA TYR A 666 -30.68 0.90 20.52
C TYR A 666 -30.55 0.42 21.98
N ILE A 667 -31.34 -0.57 22.39
CA ILE A 667 -31.27 -1.17 23.72
C ILE A 667 -30.59 -2.54 23.62
N ALA A 668 -29.47 -2.73 24.32
CA ALA A 668 -28.63 -3.91 24.28
C ALA A 668 -28.67 -4.69 25.60
N LEU A 669 -29.32 -5.85 25.61
CA LEU A 669 -29.63 -6.62 26.82
C LEU A 669 -28.78 -7.90 26.87
N GLY A 670 -27.86 -7.98 27.82
CA GLY A 670 -26.94 -9.13 27.98
C GLY A 670 -25.93 -9.29 26.83
N ILE A 671 -25.60 -8.20 26.14
CA ILE A 671 -24.66 -8.14 25.01
C ILE A 671 -23.31 -7.60 25.50
N SER A 672 -22.22 -8.34 25.27
CA SER A 672 -20.87 -7.93 25.70
C SER A 672 -20.20 -6.85 24.83
N GLY A 673 -20.70 -6.57 23.63
CA GLY A 673 -20.11 -5.57 22.73
C GLY A 673 -18.88 -6.05 21.97
N ALA A 674 -18.91 -7.26 21.41
CA ALA A 674 -17.88 -7.71 20.47
C ALA A 674 -17.80 -6.77 19.24
N ILE A 675 -16.60 -6.52 18.71
CA ILE A 675 -16.35 -5.56 17.61
C ILE A 675 -17.24 -5.82 16.39
N GLN A 676 -17.48 -7.08 16.06
CA GLN A 676 -18.34 -7.49 14.94
C GLN A 676 -19.80 -7.07 15.15
N HIS A 677 -20.28 -7.02 16.39
CA HIS A 677 -21.63 -6.55 16.71
C HIS A 677 -21.68 -5.01 16.75
N LEU A 678 -20.71 -4.38 17.42
CA LEU A 678 -20.56 -2.92 17.47
C LEU A 678 -20.54 -2.28 16.07
N ALA A 679 -19.85 -2.92 15.12
CA ALA A 679 -19.79 -2.49 13.72
C ALA A 679 -21.15 -2.47 12.98
N GLY A 680 -22.18 -3.14 13.52
CA GLY A 680 -23.55 -3.10 13.01
C GLY A 680 -24.46 -2.09 13.70
N ILE A 681 -24.01 -1.44 14.79
CA ILE A 681 -24.81 -0.49 15.59
C ILE A 681 -24.13 0.86 15.80
N LYS A 682 -22.88 1.03 15.33
CA LYS A 682 -22.05 2.24 15.51
C LYS A 682 -22.69 3.53 14.98
N ASP A 683 -23.62 3.41 14.04
CA ASP A 683 -24.33 4.54 13.43
C ASP A 683 -25.66 4.86 14.16
N SER A 684 -25.98 4.17 15.27
CA SER A 684 -27.16 4.47 16.12
C SER A 684 -26.99 5.78 16.87
N ARG A 685 -28.10 6.48 17.15
CA ARG A 685 -28.06 7.80 17.80
C ARG A 685 -27.90 7.76 19.32
N THR A 686 -28.55 6.81 19.98
CA THR A 686 -28.48 6.59 21.43
C THR A 686 -28.39 5.09 21.69
N ILE A 687 -27.38 4.65 22.45
CA ILE A 687 -27.15 3.25 22.81
C ILE A 687 -27.31 3.10 24.33
N VAL A 688 -28.28 2.28 24.74
CA VAL A 688 -28.51 1.86 26.13
C VAL A 688 -28.01 0.43 26.29
N ALA A 689 -27.21 0.15 27.32
CA ALA A 689 -26.73 -1.20 27.61
C ALA A 689 -27.13 -1.65 29.03
N ILE A 690 -27.62 -2.88 29.15
CA ILE A 690 -27.86 -3.55 30.44
C ILE A 690 -27.10 -4.88 30.44
N ASN A 691 -26.19 -5.04 31.41
CA ASN A 691 -25.33 -6.21 31.52
C ASN A 691 -24.87 -6.42 32.97
N THR A 692 -24.67 -7.66 33.40
CA THR A 692 -24.16 -7.98 34.74
C THR A 692 -22.65 -7.79 34.87
N ASP A 693 -21.93 -7.84 33.75
CA ASP A 693 -20.48 -7.63 33.67
C ASP A 693 -20.16 -6.14 33.45
N ALA A 694 -19.69 -5.45 34.50
CA ALA A 694 -19.33 -4.03 34.45
C ALA A 694 -18.15 -3.71 33.52
N ASP A 695 -17.27 -4.67 33.23
CA ASP A 695 -16.12 -4.49 32.32
C ASP A 695 -16.50 -4.76 30.85
N ALA A 696 -17.76 -5.11 30.57
CA ALA A 696 -18.25 -5.45 29.24
C ALA A 696 -17.94 -4.35 28.21
N PRO A 697 -17.22 -4.67 27.11
CA PRO A 697 -16.82 -3.71 26.08
C PRO A 697 -17.92 -2.80 25.51
N ILE A 698 -19.20 -3.19 25.59
CA ILE A 698 -20.32 -2.35 25.16
C ILE A 698 -20.44 -1.03 25.93
N PHE A 699 -20.11 -1.00 27.22
CA PHE A 699 -20.18 0.21 28.05
C PHE A 699 -19.17 1.31 27.63
N LYS A 700 -18.23 1.00 26.73
CA LYS A 700 -17.28 1.96 26.16
C LYS A 700 -17.86 2.77 25.00
N ILE A 701 -19.07 2.42 24.55
CA ILE A 701 -19.77 3.00 23.39
C ILE A 701 -21.26 3.32 23.72
N ALA A 702 -21.83 2.74 24.78
CA ALA A 702 -23.17 3.09 25.26
C ALA A 702 -23.21 4.48 25.90
N ASP A 703 -24.22 5.28 25.56
CA ASP A 703 -24.52 6.58 26.18
C ASP A 703 -25.09 6.40 27.59
N TYR A 704 -25.82 5.29 27.81
CA TYR A 704 -26.38 4.91 29.10
C TYR A 704 -26.04 3.45 29.41
N GLY A 705 -25.47 3.19 30.59
CA GLY A 705 -25.12 1.85 31.05
C GLY A 705 -25.74 1.54 32.40
N LEU A 706 -26.41 0.40 32.52
CA LEU A 706 -26.91 -0.16 33.78
C LEU A 706 -26.21 -1.50 34.08
N VAL A 707 -25.56 -1.59 35.23
CA VAL A 707 -24.96 -2.83 35.73
C VAL A 707 -25.98 -3.52 36.64
N ALA A 708 -26.74 -4.46 36.07
CA ALA A 708 -27.83 -5.20 36.73
C ALA A 708 -28.09 -6.53 36.00
N ASP A 709 -28.85 -7.46 36.61
CA ASP A 709 -29.40 -8.57 35.84
C ASP A 709 -30.60 -8.10 35.00
N LEU A 710 -30.59 -8.44 33.72
CA LEU A 710 -31.64 -8.12 32.76
C LEU A 710 -32.98 -8.78 33.14
N PHE A 711 -32.95 -9.89 33.90
CA PHE A 711 -34.15 -10.57 34.38
C PHE A 711 -34.92 -9.81 35.46
N GLU A 712 -34.30 -8.83 36.11
CA GLU A 712 -34.92 -7.94 37.10
C GLU A 712 -35.20 -6.57 36.46
N ALA A 713 -34.19 -5.98 35.83
CA ALA A 713 -34.28 -4.64 35.25
C ALA A 713 -35.29 -4.51 34.08
N VAL A 714 -35.45 -5.53 33.24
CA VAL A 714 -36.38 -5.46 32.10
C VAL A 714 -37.85 -5.48 32.55
N PRO A 715 -38.29 -6.39 33.45
CA PRO A 715 -39.62 -6.30 34.06
C PRO A 715 -39.90 -4.97 34.77
N GLU A 716 -38.92 -4.41 35.50
CA GLU A 716 -39.08 -3.09 36.13
C GLU A 716 -39.25 -1.97 35.10
N MET A 717 -38.48 -1.96 34.02
CA MET A 717 -38.65 -1.01 32.91
C MET A 717 -40.04 -1.13 32.27
N ILE A 718 -40.53 -2.34 32.01
CA ILE A 718 -41.89 -2.56 31.49
C ILE A 718 -42.93 -2.03 32.48
N ALA A 719 -42.79 -2.33 33.78
CA ALA A 719 -43.70 -1.86 34.82
C ALA A 719 -43.61 -0.35 35.12
N ILE A 720 -42.68 0.38 34.50
CA ILE A 720 -42.62 1.85 34.48
C ILE A 720 -43.25 2.39 33.19
N LEU A 721 -42.97 1.77 32.03
CA LEU A 721 -43.59 2.11 30.75
C LEU A 721 -45.11 1.89 30.74
N ASP A 722 -45.60 0.82 31.38
CA ASP A 722 -47.03 0.54 31.53
C ASP A 722 -47.73 1.54 32.51
N LYS A 723 -47.03 2.55 33.05
CA LYS A 723 -47.55 3.63 33.90
C LYS A 723 -47.44 5.03 33.29
N SER A 724 -46.87 5.18 32.09
CA SER A 724 -46.56 6.47 31.44
C SER A 724 -47.34 6.68 30.14
#